data_AF-A0A7Y5STQ4-F1
#
_entry.id   AF-A0A7Y5STQ4-F1
#
_cell.length_a   1.000
_cell.length_b   1.000
_cell.length_c   1.000
_cell.angle_alpha   90.00
_cell.angle_beta   90.00
_cell.angle_gamma   90.00
#
_symmetry.space_group_name_H-M   'P 1'
#
loop_
_entity.id
_entity.type
_entity.pdbx_description
1 polymer ?
#
loop_
_entity_poly.entity_id
_entity_poly.type
_entity_poly.pdbx_seq_one_letter_code
_entity_poly.pdbx_strand_id
1 'polypeptide(L)'
;MVLFRRFALFGLALLAVAPAAEAQQRSLHIGYVYPAGGQQGATFEAVIGGQFLAGFEEVVVSGGGVKATLLELAAPISGKELNDLRIRIDELLARKAVVRKDFTALEKFRSFKNAKDLKTDRESSDKELEELKRKYAGATWTPEDEKLLMETRKKMTSSVRKPANPAISELAIVQFTVAPDAEPGQRELRIVAASGLSNPLVFCVGRLIEFSEKVSRNIPEQKSTITKTAFAPKSRKTEPETSVTLPAIVNGQILPGEVDRYRFKATKGQRLVVAVGARQLVPYIPDAVPGWFQATLALHDAEGKELAYYDDYRFNPDPVLYYEIPAEGEYVVEIKDAIYRGREDFVYRITLGELPFVTSIFPLGGPAGKKTTLELTGWNLPVTSLALNNKTKTPGIHPVCLGDERWFSNVVPFMVDTLPECLDKEPNNQDSSAQPVALPVVVNGRMDQADDADVFCFEGRAGSEIVAEVHARRLNSPVDSVLKLTDAAGRQLAMNDDHEDQAAGLTTHHADSWLRATLPSDGKYYVHLGDMQHKGGPEYGYRLRISAPRPDFDLRAAPSSITVRSARTVPMTVYALRKDGFSGEIALALKDAPEGCSLGGGRIPANENRVRLTLTLPPIQEQELFNVSLEGRAVIDGREVCRPVVPAEDMMQAFEYRHLVPSQELKIAVSGRSPSNAVVRILGETPVRIPAGGTAAVRVRVASSKLLDRIQLELSEPPDGIAIKKVSPCDDGMELLLESNAAQVKPGLKGNLIVTASARGAGTLPKGKPQGGQRRAPLATLPAIPFEVVGP
;
A
#
# COMPACT_ATOMS: atom_id res chain seq x y z
N MET A 1 4.75 -3.22 -67.70
CA MET A 1 4.06 -4.37 -68.33
C MET A 1 3.95 -5.47 -67.27
N VAL A 2 2.73 -5.80 -66.84
CA VAL A 2 2.25 -7.09 -66.26
C VAL A 2 2.96 -7.55 -64.96
N LEU A 3 2.43 -7.45 -63.72
CA LEU A 3 1.18 -7.93 -63.05
C LEU A 3 1.68 -8.70 -61.80
N PHE A 4 1.32 -8.38 -60.56
CA PHE A 4 0.18 -9.03 -59.88
C PHE A 4 -0.29 -8.25 -58.64
N ARG A 5 -1.62 -8.21 -58.46
CA ARG A 5 -2.39 -7.74 -57.31
C ARG A 5 -2.22 -8.66 -56.09
N ARG A 6 -2.34 -8.11 -54.87
CA ARG A 6 -3.41 -8.41 -53.89
C ARG A 6 -3.26 -7.60 -52.57
N PHE A 7 -4.22 -6.69 -52.36
CA PHE A 7 -4.70 -6.25 -51.05
C PHE A 7 -5.48 -7.39 -50.39
N ALA A 8 -5.24 -7.69 -49.11
CA ALA A 8 -6.26 -8.17 -48.15
C ALA A 8 -5.67 -8.39 -46.74
N LEU A 9 -6.30 -7.74 -45.76
CA LEU A 9 -6.45 -8.11 -44.35
C LEU A 9 -5.23 -8.65 -43.57
N PHE A 10 -4.63 -7.78 -42.74
CA PHE A 10 -4.21 -8.19 -41.39
C PHE A 10 -5.13 -7.48 -40.40
N GLY A 11 -6.21 -8.17 -40.03
CA GLY A 11 -7.09 -7.77 -38.95
C GLY A 11 -6.39 -7.94 -37.60
N LEU A 12 -6.58 -6.94 -36.74
CA LEU A 12 -6.26 -6.95 -35.33
C LEU A 12 -6.61 -8.29 -34.67
N ALA A 13 -5.60 -9.02 -34.22
CA ALA A 13 -5.71 -9.96 -33.12
C ALA A 13 -5.04 -9.33 -31.89
N LEU A 14 -5.61 -8.22 -31.42
CA LEU A 14 -5.49 -7.80 -30.02
C LEU A 14 -6.36 -8.78 -29.22
N LEU A 15 -5.79 -9.94 -28.89
CA LEU A 15 -6.28 -10.75 -27.79
C LEU A 15 -6.08 -9.91 -26.53
N ALA A 16 -7.12 -9.15 -26.19
CA ALA A 16 -7.29 -8.55 -24.90
C ALA A 16 -7.32 -9.71 -23.88
N VAL A 17 -6.16 -10.01 -23.30
CA VAL A 17 -6.08 -10.65 -22.00
C VAL A 17 -6.65 -9.61 -21.04
N ALA A 18 -7.96 -9.66 -20.83
CA ALA A 18 -8.58 -8.92 -19.74
C ALA A 18 -7.94 -9.45 -18.45
N PRO A 19 -7.22 -8.63 -17.67
CA PRO A 19 -6.77 -9.09 -16.37
C PRO A 19 -8.02 -9.43 -15.56
N ALA A 20 -8.05 -10.61 -14.97
CA ALA A 20 -9.05 -11.02 -13.98
C ALA A 20 -8.91 -10.22 -12.65
N ALA A 21 -8.57 -8.93 -12.74
CA ALA A 21 -8.52 -7.96 -11.65
C ALA A 21 -9.93 -7.52 -11.19
N GLU A 22 -11.00 -7.90 -11.91
CA GLU A 22 -12.39 -7.60 -11.52
C GLU A 22 -12.97 -8.51 -10.41
N ALA A 23 -12.18 -9.43 -9.86
CA ALA A 23 -12.60 -10.29 -8.74
C ALA A 23 -11.98 -9.91 -7.38
N GLN A 24 -11.23 -8.80 -7.30
CA GLN A 24 -11.08 -8.13 -6.01
C GLN A 24 -12.45 -7.55 -5.67
N GLN A 25 -13.17 -8.25 -4.78
CA GLN A 25 -14.46 -7.83 -4.26
C GLN A 25 -14.43 -6.33 -3.97
N ARG A 26 -15.55 -5.64 -4.16
CA ARG A 26 -15.81 -4.30 -3.60
C ARG A 26 -15.50 -4.30 -2.10
N SER A 27 -14.23 -4.13 -1.76
CA SER A 27 -13.69 -4.27 -0.43
C SER A 27 -13.45 -2.88 0.12
N LEU A 28 -13.85 -2.68 1.37
CA LEU A 28 -13.57 -1.47 2.11
C LEU A 28 -12.09 -1.08 1.93
N HIS A 29 -11.85 0.14 1.46
CA HIS A 29 -10.51 0.65 1.20
C HIS A 29 -10.44 2.12 1.59
N ILE A 30 -9.33 2.52 2.18
CA ILE A 30 -9.01 3.91 2.52
C ILE A 30 -7.72 4.31 1.82
N GLY A 31 -7.73 5.49 1.19
CA GLY A 31 -6.58 6.03 0.45
C GLY A 31 -5.76 7.04 1.26
N TYR A 32 -6.40 7.78 2.18
CA TYR A 32 -5.71 8.73 3.05
C TYR A 32 -6.48 9.02 4.35
N VAL A 33 -5.76 9.58 5.31
CA VAL A 33 -6.31 10.25 6.50
C VAL A 33 -5.64 11.62 6.67
N TYR A 34 -6.41 12.67 6.90
CA TYR A 34 -5.92 14.02 7.07
C TYR A 34 -6.61 14.75 8.24
N PRO A 35 -5.88 15.29 9.24
CA PRO A 35 -4.44 15.11 9.49
C PRO A 35 -4.04 13.64 9.68
N ALA A 36 -2.85 13.25 9.23
CA ALA A 36 -2.35 11.87 9.32
C ALA A 36 -1.76 11.51 10.71
N GLY A 37 -2.32 12.07 11.77
CA GLY A 37 -1.80 11.94 13.13
C GLY A 37 -2.17 13.11 14.04
N GLY A 38 -1.71 13.07 15.29
CA GLY A 38 -1.95 14.15 16.24
C GLY A 38 -1.08 14.11 17.49
N GLN A 39 -1.10 15.22 18.23
CA GLN A 39 -0.35 15.40 19.48
C GLN A 39 -0.98 14.59 20.62
N GLN A 40 -0.14 14.04 21.51
CA GLN A 40 -0.57 13.52 22.82
C GLN A 40 -1.46 14.53 23.56
N GLY A 41 -2.59 14.06 24.09
CA GLY A 41 -3.55 14.87 24.83
C GLY A 41 -4.48 15.75 23.97
N ALA A 42 -4.33 15.74 22.64
CA ALA A 42 -5.16 16.55 21.76
C ALA A 42 -6.44 15.84 21.31
N THR A 43 -7.48 16.65 21.05
CA THR A 43 -8.70 16.25 20.35
C THR A 43 -8.83 17.11 19.10
N PHE A 44 -9.00 16.49 17.94
CA PHE A 44 -9.05 17.19 16.66
C PHE A 44 -9.94 16.45 15.66
N GLU A 45 -10.39 17.15 14.62
CA GLU A 45 -11.16 16.57 13.52
C GLU A 45 -10.22 16.13 12.40
N ALA A 46 -10.53 15.01 11.78
CA ALA A 46 -9.85 14.48 10.61
C ALA A 46 -10.85 13.94 9.59
N VAL A 47 -10.39 13.79 8.35
CA VAL A 47 -11.12 13.20 7.23
C VAL A 47 -10.38 11.96 6.77
N ILE A 48 -11.09 10.85 6.65
CA ILE A 48 -10.59 9.62 6.04
C ILE A 48 -11.28 9.46 4.69
N GLY A 49 -10.52 9.50 3.60
CA GLY A 49 -11.02 9.32 2.25
C GLY A 49 -10.85 7.89 1.76
N GLY A 50 -11.90 7.32 1.16
CA GLY A 50 -11.90 5.95 0.71
C GLY A 50 -13.09 5.60 -0.18
N GLN A 51 -13.37 4.30 -0.27
CA GLN A 51 -14.51 3.75 -0.99
C GLN A 51 -15.13 2.57 -0.21
N PHE A 52 -16.44 2.39 -0.36
CA PHE A 52 -17.22 1.38 0.36
C PHE A 52 -17.22 1.57 1.89
N LEU A 53 -17.21 2.82 2.35
CA LEU A 53 -17.25 3.22 3.76
C LEU A 53 -18.66 3.06 4.38
N ALA A 54 -19.67 2.77 3.55
CA ALA A 54 -21.03 2.51 4.02
C ALA A 54 -21.06 1.41 5.10
N GLY A 55 -21.76 1.70 6.21
CA GLY A 55 -21.80 0.82 7.36
C GLY A 55 -20.59 0.97 8.29
N PHE A 56 -19.88 2.09 8.26
CA PHE A 56 -18.84 2.47 9.21
C PHE A 56 -19.26 2.18 10.66
N GLU A 57 -18.41 1.50 11.42
CA GLU A 57 -18.62 1.14 12.82
C GLU A 57 -17.60 1.86 13.72
N GLU A 58 -16.29 1.72 13.44
CA GLU A 58 -15.23 2.32 14.24
C GLU A 58 -13.92 2.54 13.48
N VAL A 59 -13.02 3.33 14.06
CA VAL A 59 -11.61 3.43 13.65
C VAL A 59 -10.75 2.74 14.69
N VAL A 60 -9.81 1.92 14.23
CA VAL A 60 -8.84 1.22 15.06
C VAL A 60 -7.46 1.73 14.73
N VAL A 61 -6.71 2.14 15.75
CA VAL A 61 -5.32 2.58 15.63
C VAL A 61 -4.44 1.65 16.47
N SER A 62 -3.38 1.09 15.87
CA SER A 62 -2.44 0.21 16.58
C SER A 62 -1.76 0.94 17.75
N GLY A 63 -1.20 0.18 18.70
CA GLY A 63 -0.47 0.73 19.86
C GLY A 63 -1.35 1.29 20.99
N GLY A 64 -2.66 1.44 20.78
CA GLY A 64 -3.59 1.93 21.80
C GLY A 64 -3.48 3.44 22.06
N GLY A 65 -4.24 3.94 23.04
CA GLY A 65 -4.19 5.35 23.45
C GLY A 65 -4.84 6.35 22.48
N VAL A 66 -5.41 5.90 21.35
CA VAL A 66 -6.13 6.76 20.40
C VAL A 66 -7.57 6.31 20.29
N LYS A 67 -8.51 7.25 20.46
CA LYS A 67 -9.95 7.04 20.26
C LYS A 67 -10.42 7.86 19.08
N ALA A 68 -11.42 7.35 18.36
CA ALA A 68 -12.03 8.07 17.26
C ALA A 68 -13.56 7.96 17.33
N THR A 69 -14.26 9.04 16.99
CA THR A 69 -15.74 9.09 16.94
C THR A 69 -16.19 9.62 15.60
N LEU A 70 -17.01 8.87 14.88
CA LEU A 70 -17.58 9.31 13.61
C LEU A 70 -18.51 10.52 13.83
N LEU A 71 -18.25 11.60 13.10
CA LEU A 71 -19.10 12.79 13.09
C LEU A 71 -20.05 12.79 11.89
N GLU A 72 -19.53 12.46 10.70
CA GLU A 72 -20.29 12.49 9.45
C GLU A 72 -19.72 11.46 8.47
N LEU A 73 -20.60 10.86 7.66
CA LEU A 73 -20.21 10.04 6.52
C LEU A 73 -20.79 10.68 5.26
N ALA A 74 -19.91 11.15 4.37
CA ALA A 74 -20.28 11.77 3.11
C ALA A 74 -19.96 10.82 1.95
N ALA A 75 -20.91 10.63 1.03
CA ALA A 75 -20.75 9.79 -0.15
C ALA A 75 -21.29 10.47 -1.41
N PRO A 76 -20.80 10.12 -2.61
CA PRO A 76 -21.35 10.61 -3.87
C PRO A 76 -22.82 10.20 -4.00
N ILE A 77 -23.68 11.11 -4.48
CA ILE A 77 -25.11 10.80 -4.63
C ILE A 77 -25.35 9.86 -5.81
N SER A 78 -26.27 8.92 -5.61
CA SER A 78 -26.72 8.02 -6.66
C SER A 78 -27.53 8.77 -7.73
N GLY A 79 -27.64 8.18 -8.93
CA GLY A 79 -28.47 8.73 -10.00
C GLY A 79 -29.96 8.84 -9.63
N LYS A 80 -30.44 7.94 -8.75
CA LYS A 80 -31.81 7.99 -8.23
C LYS A 80 -31.98 9.16 -7.28
N GLU A 81 -31.09 9.33 -6.31
CA GLU A 81 -31.15 10.45 -5.36
C GLU A 81 -31.05 11.80 -6.05
N LEU A 82 -30.20 11.92 -7.08
CA LEU A 82 -30.13 13.14 -7.89
C LEU A 82 -31.46 13.42 -8.59
N ASN A 83 -32.13 12.40 -9.13
CA ASN A 83 -33.44 12.54 -9.75
C ASN A 83 -34.52 12.90 -8.72
N ASP A 84 -34.48 12.31 -7.53
CA ASP A 84 -35.42 12.59 -6.44
C ASP A 84 -35.23 14.03 -5.91
N LEU A 85 -33.99 14.50 -5.76
CA LEU A 85 -33.67 15.90 -5.42
C LEU A 85 -34.19 16.85 -6.50
N ARG A 86 -34.02 16.50 -7.78
CA ARG A 86 -34.55 17.28 -8.90
C ARG A 86 -36.07 17.37 -8.84
N ILE A 87 -36.76 16.23 -8.66
CA ILE A 87 -38.22 16.19 -8.49
C ILE A 87 -38.66 17.03 -7.29
N ARG A 88 -37.93 17.00 -6.17
CA ARG A 88 -38.27 17.77 -4.96
C ARG A 88 -38.10 19.28 -5.15
N ILE A 89 -37.01 19.72 -5.79
CA ILE A 89 -36.83 21.12 -6.18
C ILE A 89 -37.96 21.55 -7.11
N ASP A 90 -38.29 20.67 -8.05
CA ASP A 90 -39.34 20.88 -9.02
C ASP A 90 -40.70 21.11 -8.31
N GLU A 91 -41.11 20.21 -7.41
CA GLU A 91 -42.35 20.36 -6.63
C GLU A 91 -42.37 21.61 -5.74
N LEU A 92 -41.25 21.95 -5.11
CA LEU A 92 -41.14 23.16 -4.26
C LEU A 92 -41.27 24.44 -5.08
N LEU A 93 -40.67 24.50 -6.28
CA LEU A 93 -40.80 25.65 -7.17
C LEU A 93 -42.21 25.78 -7.74
N ALA A 94 -42.84 24.67 -8.12
CA ALA A 94 -44.22 24.66 -8.59
C ALA A 94 -45.18 25.16 -7.50
N ARG A 95 -45.04 24.66 -6.26
CA ARG A 95 -45.81 25.13 -5.11
C ARG A 95 -45.57 26.63 -4.85
N LYS A 96 -44.30 27.07 -4.81
CA LYS A 96 -43.93 28.49 -4.60
C LYS A 96 -44.57 29.42 -5.63
N ALA A 97 -44.54 29.04 -6.90
CA ALA A 97 -45.09 29.81 -8.00
C ALA A 97 -46.63 29.88 -7.96
N VAL A 98 -47.33 28.77 -7.62
CA VAL A 98 -48.79 28.78 -7.42
C VAL A 98 -49.19 29.69 -6.24
N VAL A 99 -48.50 29.59 -5.11
CA VAL A 99 -48.78 30.43 -3.92
C VAL A 99 -48.55 31.92 -4.21
N ARG A 100 -47.48 32.25 -4.95
CA ARG A 100 -47.14 33.64 -5.31
C ARG A 100 -47.88 34.17 -6.54
N LYS A 101 -48.71 33.35 -7.19
CA LYS A 101 -49.37 33.66 -8.47
C LYS A 101 -48.38 34.04 -9.59
N ASP A 102 -47.16 33.50 -9.53
CA ASP A 102 -46.10 33.70 -10.54
C ASP A 102 -46.15 32.60 -11.60
N PHE A 103 -47.17 32.67 -12.46
CA PHE A 103 -47.45 31.63 -13.46
C PHE A 103 -46.41 31.61 -14.59
N THR A 104 -45.68 32.71 -14.81
CA THR A 104 -44.57 32.79 -15.77
C THR A 104 -43.39 31.91 -15.35
N ALA A 105 -43.09 31.84 -14.04
CA ALA A 105 -42.11 30.91 -13.51
C ALA A 105 -42.57 29.44 -13.64
N LEU A 106 -43.88 29.19 -13.51
CA LEU A 106 -44.51 27.87 -13.70
C LEU A 106 -44.41 27.38 -15.16
N GLU A 107 -44.47 28.29 -16.14
CA GLU A 107 -44.31 27.95 -17.56
C GLU A 107 -42.87 27.62 -17.94
N LYS A 108 -41.87 28.35 -17.40
CA LYS A 108 -40.44 28.08 -17.65
C LYS A 108 -40.01 26.69 -17.17
N PHE A 109 -40.67 26.20 -16.13
CA PHE A 109 -40.52 24.85 -15.58
C PHE A 109 -40.78 23.73 -16.61
N ARG A 110 -41.73 23.94 -17.53
CA ARG A 110 -42.11 22.99 -18.60
C ARG A 110 -40.92 22.58 -19.49
N SER A 111 -39.97 23.48 -19.71
CA SER A 111 -38.87 23.29 -20.66
C SER A 111 -37.82 22.24 -20.24
N PHE A 112 -37.75 21.88 -18.96
CA PHE A 112 -36.67 21.05 -18.43
C PHE A 112 -36.97 19.55 -18.41
N LYS A 113 -38.24 19.12 -18.45
CA LYS A 113 -38.60 17.72 -18.17
C LYS A 113 -38.51 16.77 -19.36
N ASN A 114 -38.43 17.22 -20.62
CA ASN A 114 -38.19 16.35 -21.79
C ASN A 114 -37.69 17.14 -23.01
N ALA A 115 -36.37 17.27 -23.18
CA ALA A 115 -35.79 17.82 -24.41
C ALA A 115 -35.62 16.77 -25.54
N LYS A 116 -35.92 15.49 -25.29
CA LYS A 116 -35.75 14.40 -26.28
C LYS A 116 -37.03 13.83 -26.88
N ASP A 117 -38.20 14.08 -26.28
CA ASP A 117 -39.50 13.60 -26.78
C ASP A 117 -40.48 14.77 -26.99
N LEU A 118 -40.07 15.78 -27.75
CA LEU A 118 -40.97 16.84 -28.20
C LEU A 118 -41.82 16.35 -29.37
N LYS A 119 -42.92 15.65 -29.05
CA LYS A 119 -44.19 15.90 -29.74
C LYS A 119 -44.93 16.96 -28.93
N THR A 120 -44.74 18.21 -29.34
CA THR A 120 -45.47 19.37 -28.83
C THR A 120 -46.95 19.27 -29.17
N ASP A 121 -47.80 18.99 -28.18
CA ASP A 121 -49.22 19.36 -28.24
C ASP A 121 -49.56 20.28 -27.06
N ARG A 122 -50.03 21.49 -27.37
CA ARG A 122 -50.37 22.53 -26.38
C ARG A 122 -51.41 22.07 -25.36
N GLU A 123 -52.36 21.24 -25.79
CA GLU A 123 -53.45 20.73 -24.93
C GLU A 123 -52.95 19.86 -23.75
N SER A 124 -51.92 19.05 -23.96
CA SER A 124 -51.33 18.23 -22.88
C SER A 124 -50.62 19.10 -21.85
N SER A 125 -49.97 20.16 -22.30
CA SER A 125 -49.22 21.10 -21.44
C SER A 125 -50.13 21.95 -20.57
N ASP A 126 -51.31 22.32 -21.07
CA ASP A 126 -52.29 23.12 -20.32
C ASP A 126 -53.03 22.28 -19.28
N LYS A 127 -53.30 21.00 -19.55
CA LYS A 127 -53.86 20.06 -18.56
C LYS A 127 -52.93 19.87 -17.35
N GLU A 128 -51.63 19.67 -17.57
CA GLU A 128 -50.65 19.52 -16.48
C GLU A 128 -50.52 20.80 -15.62
N LEU A 129 -50.64 21.98 -16.23
CA LEU A 129 -50.61 23.26 -15.52
C LEU A 129 -51.82 23.43 -14.60
N GLU A 130 -53.01 23.09 -15.10
CA GLU A 130 -54.24 23.09 -14.31
C GLU A 130 -54.21 22.04 -13.20
N GLU A 131 -53.60 20.87 -13.43
CA GLU A 131 -53.36 19.87 -12.39
C GLU A 131 -52.44 20.38 -11.27
N LEU A 132 -51.35 21.10 -11.59
CA LEU A 132 -50.46 21.70 -10.58
C LEU A 132 -51.14 22.83 -9.81
N LYS A 133 -51.90 23.69 -10.49
CA LYS A 133 -52.71 24.74 -9.85
C LYS A 133 -53.73 24.12 -8.90
N ARG A 134 -54.37 23.01 -9.29
CA ARG A 134 -55.32 22.27 -8.46
C ARG A 134 -54.64 21.55 -7.29
N LYS A 135 -53.49 20.90 -7.53
CA LYS A 135 -52.72 20.15 -6.52
C LYS A 135 -52.24 21.06 -5.38
N TYR A 136 -51.82 22.27 -5.69
CA TYR A 136 -51.32 23.25 -4.72
C TYR A 136 -52.32 24.38 -4.43
N ALA A 137 -53.59 24.22 -4.81
CA ALA A 137 -54.65 25.18 -4.49
C ALA A 137 -54.81 25.27 -2.96
N GLY A 138 -54.68 26.48 -2.41
CA GLY A 138 -54.77 26.71 -0.97
C GLY A 138 -53.52 26.33 -0.17
N ALA A 139 -52.41 25.97 -0.82
CA ALA A 139 -51.14 25.80 -0.14
C ALA A 139 -50.61 27.13 0.43
N THR A 140 -49.84 27.05 1.52
CA THR A 140 -49.07 28.19 2.07
C THR A 140 -47.60 28.06 1.70
N TRP A 141 -46.84 29.15 1.78
CA TRP A 141 -45.38 29.15 1.60
C TRP A 141 -44.73 29.81 2.82
N THR A 142 -43.97 29.04 3.60
CA THR A 142 -43.38 29.51 4.86
C THR A 142 -41.86 29.71 4.77
N PRO A 143 -41.22 30.35 5.76
CA PRO A 143 -39.76 30.43 5.84
C PRO A 143 -39.08 29.04 5.83
N GLU A 144 -39.72 28.02 6.39
CA GLU A 144 -39.24 26.63 6.39
C GLU A 144 -39.25 26.03 4.99
N ASP A 145 -40.26 26.32 4.17
CA ASP A 145 -40.30 25.90 2.76
C ASP A 145 -39.17 26.58 1.95
N GLU A 146 -38.87 27.84 2.24
CA GLU A 146 -37.75 28.57 1.63
C GLU A 146 -36.41 27.95 2.03
N LYS A 147 -36.22 27.63 3.31
CA LYS A 147 -35.03 26.94 3.83
C LYS A 147 -34.88 25.56 3.19
N LEU A 148 -35.96 24.79 3.10
CA LEU A 148 -35.95 23.46 2.49
C LEU A 148 -35.58 23.52 0.99
N LEU A 149 -36.10 24.51 0.25
CA LEU A 149 -35.73 24.73 -1.15
C LEU A 149 -34.24 25.09 -1.28
N MET A 150 -33.72 25.96 -0.41
CA MET A 150 -32.29 26.29 -0.40
C MET A 150 -31.42 25.09 -0.04
N GLU A 151 -31.77 24.30 0.97
CA GLU A 151 -31.04 23.09 1.37
C GLU A 151 -31.04 22.03 0.27
N THR A 152 -32.20 21.79 -0.36
CA THR A 152 -32.32 20.81 -1.45
C THR A 152 -31.51 21.24 -2.67
N ARG A 153 -31.54 22.55 -3.01
CA ARG A 153 -30.69 23.12 -4.07
C ARG A 153 -29.21 23.00 -3.72
N LYS A 154 -28.83 23.38 -2.50
CA LYS A 154 -27.45 23.28 -1.99
C LYS A 154 -26.96 21.85 -2.14
N LYS A 155 -27.72 20.87 -1.63
CA LYS A 155 -27.40 19.44 -1.74
C LYS A 155 -27.25 18.99 -3.20
N MET A 156 -28.15 19.40 -4.11
CA MET A 156 -28.04 19.05 -5.52
C MET A 156 -26.78 19.67 -6.18
N THR A 157 -26.46 20.93 -5.88
CA THR A 157 -25.29 21.62 -6.42
C THR A 157 -23.98 21.16 -5.79
N SER A 158 -24.01 20.73 -4.53
CA SER A 158 -22.87 20.24 -3.76
C SER A 158 -22.69 18.73 -3.85
N SER A 159 -23.26 18.08 -4.87
CA SER A 159 -23.15 16.65 -5.05
C SER A 159 -22.43 16.31 -6.34
N VAL A 160 -21.55 15.31 -6.29
CA VAL A 160 -20.77 14.86 -7.45
C VAL A 160 -21.35 13.54 -7.94
N ARG A 161 -21.83 13.50 -9.19
CA ARG A 161 -22.40 12.28 -9.80
C ARG A 161 -21.32 11.28 -10.24
N LYS A 162 -20.16 11.79 -10.66
CA LYS A 162 -19.00 11.01 -11.08
C LYS A 162 -17.77 11.65 -10.42
N PRO A 163 -17.33 11.15 -9.25
CA PRO A 163 -16.11 11.64 -8.64
C PRO A 163 -14.95 11.43 -9.59
N ALA A 164 -13.96 12.31 -9.50
CA ALA A 164 -12.79 12.21 -10.37
C ALA A 164 -11.91 11.01 -10.00
N ASN A 165 -11.78 10.73 -8.70
CA ASN A 165 -11.18 9.53 -8.18
C ASN A 165 -12.20 8.75 -7.33
N PRO A 166 -12.82 7.69 -7.89
CA PRO A 166 -13.77 6.87 -7.14
C PRO A 166 -13.19 6.21 -5.88
N ALA A 167 -11.87 5.92 -5.85
CA ALA A 167 -11.23 5.17 -4.77
C ALA A 167 -11.16 5.95 -3.43
N ILE A 168 -11.31 7.27 -3.48
CA ILE A 168 -11.26 8.18 -2.33
C ILE A 168 -12.49 9.11 -2.25
N SER A 169 -13.58 8.72 -2.92
CA SER A 169 -14.75 9.58 -3.13
C SER A 169 -15.77 9.57 -1.99
N GLU A 170 -15.67 8.62 -1.06
CA GLU A 170 -16.42 8.58 0.18
C GLU A 170 -15.53 9.12 1.32
N LEU A 171 -16.10 9.93 2.21
CA LEU A 171 -15.40 10.57 3.31
C LEU A 171 -16.03 10.18 4.65
N ALA A 172 -15.21 9.73 5.58
CA ALA A 172 -15.57 9.65 7.00
C ALA A 172 -14.92 10.83 7.74
N ILE A 173 -15.74 11.71 8.29
CA ILE A 173 -15.31 12.82 9.13
C ILE A 173 -15.32 12.31 10.57
N VAL A 174 -14.17 12.31 11.22
CA VAL A 174 -13.94 11.64 12.51
C VAL A 174 -13.29 12.62 13.48
N GLN A 175 -13.73 12.63 14.74
CA GLN A 175 -13.03 13.28 15.83
C GLN A 175 -12.08 12.29 16.49
N PHE A 176 -10.78 12.57 16.44
CA PHE A 176 -9.76 11.83 17.17
C PHE A 176 -9.55 12.45 18.55
N THR A 177 -9.22 11.59 19.53
CA THR A 177 -8.71 11.97 20.85
C THR A 177 -7.52 11.09 21.17
N VAL A 178 -6.35 11.70 21.33
CA VAL A 178 -5.09 11.04 21.65
C VAL A 178 -4.86 11.18 23.15
N ALA A 179 -4.66 10.07 23.86
CA ALA A 179 -4.39 10.09 25.29
C ALA A 179 -3.03 10.76 25.58
N PRO A 180 -2.87 11.45 26.72
CA PRO A 180 -1.59 12.06 27.09
C PRO A 180 -0.42 11.07 27.21
N ASP A 181 -0.72 9.81 27.51
CA ASP A 181 0.22 8.70 27.67
C ASP A 181 0.29 7.78 26.44
N ALA A 182 -0.39 8.11 25.34
CA ALA A 182 -0.35 7.32 24.12
C ALA A 182 1.08 7.29 23.58
N GLU A 183 1.68 6.11 23.45
CA GLU A 183 3.07 5.98 22.97
C GLU A 183 3.26 6.73 21.63
N PRO A 184 4.30 7.57 21.48
CA PRO A 184 4.61 8.24 20.23
C PRO A 184 5.10 7.32 19.11
N GLY A 185 5.04 7.82 17.88
CA GLY A 185 5.55 7.16 16.69
C GLY A 185 4.45 6.78 15.71
N GLN A 186 4.86 6.03 14.68
CA GLN A 186 3.95 5.57 13.63
C GLN A 186 3.09 4.41 14.09
N ARG A 187 1.81 4.49 13.75
CA ARG A 187 0.75 3.52 14.02
C ARG A 187 0.04 3.17 12.73
N GLU A 188 -0.75 2.12 12.78
CA GLU A 188 -1.61 1.71 11.69
C GLU A 188 -3.05 2.06 12.01
N LEU A 189 -3.68 2.84 11.15
CA LEU A 189 -5.10 3.15 11.20
C LEU A 189 -5.88 2.24 10.23
N ARG A 190 -6.99 1.69 10.70
CA ARG A 190 -7.97 0.94 9.89
C ARG A 190 -9.38 1.39 10.22
N ILE A 191 -10.28 1.30 9.24
CA ILE A 191 -11.73 1.42 9.45
C ILE A 191 -12.34 0.02 9.54
N VAL A 192 -13.24 -0.14 10.50
CA VAL A 192 -14.17 -1.27 10.59
C VAL A 192 -15.52 -0.80 10.09
N ALA A 193 -16.11 -1.56 9.19
CA ALA A 193 -17.48 -1.35 8.73
C ALA A 193 -18.20 -2.70 8.62
N ALA A 194 -19.53 -2.67 8.48
CA ALA A 194 -20.34 -3.85 8.24
C ALA A 194 -19.89 -4.67 7.00
N SER A 195 -19.21 -4.02 6.05
CA SER A 195 -18.62 -4.66 4.86
C SER A 195 -17.29 -5.35 5.13
N GLY A 196 -16.57 -4.99 6.21
CA GLY A 196 -15.29 -5.56 6.59
C GLY A 196 -14.30 -4.55 7.18
N LEU A 197 -13.03 -4.87 7.05
CA LEU A 197 -11.87 -4.12 7.53
C LEU A 197 -11.14 -3.48 6.35
N SER A 198 -10.70 -2.23 6.48
CA SER A 198 -9.90 -1.55 5.47
C SER A 198 -8.44 -2.02 5.48
N ASN A 199 -7.70 -1.73 4.40
CA ASN A 199 -6.23 -1.70 4.45
C ASN A 199 -5.72 -0.75 5.57
N PRO A 200 -4.49 -0.95 6.08
CA PRO A 200 -3.86 -0.01 6.98
C PRO A 200 -3.43 1.28 6.26
N LEU A 201 -3.46 2.39 7.00
CA LEU A 201 -2.75 3.64 6.68
C LEU A 201 -1.86 4.07 7.84
N VAL A 202 -0.83 4.84 7.55
CA VAL A 202 0.04 5.42 8.60
C VAL A 202 -0.71 6.50 9.37
N PHE A 203 -0.63 6.43 10.70
CA PHE A 203 -1.12 7.45 11.62
C PHE A 203 -0.04 7.76 12.66
N CYS A 204 0.32 9.02 12.84
CA CYS A 204 1.43 9.43 13.70
C CYS A 204 0.94 9.97 15.04
N VAL A 205 1.46 9.45 16.15
CA VAL A 205 1.30 10.06 17.48
C VAL A 205 2.54 10.88 17.81
N GLY A 206 2.39 12.19 17.99
CA GLY A 206 3.48 13.14 18.22
C GLY A 206 3.43 13.81 19.60
N ARG A 207 4.51 14.51 19.95
CA ARG A 207 4.61 15.31 21.20
C ARG A 207 4.64 16.82 20.97
N LEU A 208 5.13 17.23 19.80
CA LEU A 208 5.22 18.64 19.42
C LEU A 208 3.83 19.21 19.17
N ILE A 209 3.73 20.53 19.29
CA ILE A 209 2.51 21.26 18.93
C ILE A 209 2.23 21.04 17.45
N GLU A 210 0.99 20.67 17.13
CA GLU A 210 0.57 20.44 15.75
C GLU A 210 -0.28 21.60 15.23
N PHE A 211 0.08 22.11 14.06
CA PHE A 211 -0.73 23.03 13.26
C PHE A 211 -1.34 22.23 12.11
N SER A 212 -2.60 22.51 11.77
CA SER A 212 -3.30 21.86 10.65
C SER A 212 -4.20 22.87 9.98
N GLU A 213 -4.28 22.82 8.65
CA GLU A 213 -5.33 23.54 7.94
C GLU A 213 -6.69 22.91 8.23
N LYS A 214 -7.75 23.70 8.02
CA LYS A 214 -9.10 23.22 8.28
C LYS A 214 -9.44 22.12 7.27
N VAL A 215 -9.80 20.95 7.77
CA VAL A 215 -10.33 19.84 6.96
C VAL A 215 -11.51 20.27 6.09
N SER A 216 -11.47 19.94 4.80
CA SER A 216 -12.63 20.10 3.91
C SER A 216 -13.61 18.95 4.13
N ARG A 217 -14.89 19.30 4.27
CA ARG A 217 -16.00 18.33 4.42
C ARG A 217 -16.75 18.09 3.09
N ASN A 218 -16.34 18.77 2.01
CA ASN A 218 -17.13 18.88 0.79
C ASN A 218 -16.54 18.05 -0.36
N ILE A 219 -17.19 16.94 -0.73
CA ILE A 219 -16.86 16.13 -1.93
C ILE A 219 -16.72 16.96 -3.23
N PRO A 220 -17.46 18.07 -3.48
CA PRO A 220 -17.28 18.88 -4.70
C PRO A 220 -16.12 19.88 -4.67
N GLU A 221 -15.56 20.20 -3.51
CA GLU A 221 -14.35 21.04 -3.42
C GLU A 221 -13.10 20.25 -3.86
N GLN A 222 -13.22 18.92 -3.91
CA GLN A 222 -12.31 17.95 -4.53
C GLN A 222 -12.38 18.03 -6.07
N LYS A 223 -12.10 19.22 -6.62
CA LYS A 223 -12.13 19.47 -8.06
C LYS A 223 -10.91 18.84 -8.71
N SER A 224 -11.06 17.69 -9.36
CA SER A 224 -10.10 17.30 -10.39
C SER A 224 -10.18 18.26 -11.57
N THR A 225 -9.15 19.07 -11.73
CA THR A 225 -8.93 19.91 -12.90
C THR A 225 -8.57 19.10 -14.15
N ILE A 226 -8.39 17.78 -14.05
CA ILE A 226 -7.87 16.94 -15.14
C ILE A 226 -8.85 16.87 -16.33
N THR A 227 -10.16 17.06 -16.13
CA THR A 227 -11.13 16.93 -17.24
C THR A 227 -11.41 18.20 -18.04
N LYS A 228 -10.95 19.39 -17.64
CA LYS A 228 -11.08 20.60 -18.47
C LYS A 228 -9.90 21.54 -18.26
N THR A 229 -9.07 21.65 -19.30
CA THR A 229 -7.95 22.57 -19.54
C THR A 229 -6.59 22.16 -18.97
N ALA A 230 -5.71 21.72 -19.88
CA ALA A 230 -4.25 21.74 -19.76
C ALA A 230 -3.68 23.19 -19.77
N PHE A 231 -4.39 24.13 -19.17
CA PHE A 231 -3.93 25.49 -18.98
C PHE A 231 -3.84 25.72 -17.48
N ALA A 232 -2.66 26.16 -17.03
CA ALA A 232 -2.45 26.66 -15.69
C ALA A 232 -3.61 27.61 -15.30
N PRO A 233 -4.18 27.49 -14.08
CA PRO A 233 -5.27 28.36 -13.65
C PRO A 233 -4.88 29.83 -13.85
N LYS A 234 -5.67 30.55 -14.65
CA LYS A 234 -5.50 32.00 -14.86
C LYS A 234 -5.84 32.70 -13.53
N SER A 235 -4.80 33.22 -12.88
CA SER A 235 -4.77 33.79 -11.53
C SER A 235 -5.03 32.78 -10.40
N ARG A 236 -3.94 32.30 -9.80
CA ARG A 236 -3.97 31.67 -8.47
C ARG A 236 -4.25 32.80 -7.46
N LYS A 237 -5.35 32.72 -6.72
CA LYS A 237 -5.42 33.46 -5.44
C LYS A 237 -4.32 32.88 -4.57
N THR A 238 -3.42 33.71 -4.06
CA THR A 238 -2.47 33.28 -3.04
C THR A 238 -3.27 32.93 -1.80
N GLU A 239 -3.27 31.64 -1.42
CA GLU A 239 -3.80 31.20 -0.13
C GLU A 239 -3.06 31.98 0.98
N PRO A 240 -3.75 32.41 2.05
CA PRO A 240 -3.11 33.12 3.15
C PRO A 240 -2.10 32.20 3.84
N GLU A 241 -0.95 32.76 4.22
CA GLU A 241 0.07 32.02 4.95
C GLU A 241 -0.41 31.69 6.36
N THR A 242 -0.10 30.47 6.82
CA THR A 242 -0.41 30.04 8.18
C THR A 242 0.77 30.35 9.10
N SER A 243 0.53 31.10 10.19
CA SER A 243 1.57 31.36 11.19
C SER A 243 1.77 30.15 12.10
N VAL A 244 3.02 29.72 12.29
CA VAL A 244 3.38 28.56 13.13
C VAL A 244 4.43 28.96 14.17
N THR A 245 4.37 28.33 15.35
CA THR A 245 5.34 28.55 16.44
C THR A 245 6.25 27.34 16.58
N LEU A 246 7.56 27.54 16.52
CA LEU A 246 8.54 26.47 16.55
C LEU A 246 8.91 26.02 17.98
N PRO A 247 9.28 24.74 18.18
CA PRO A 247 9.19 23.62 17.23
C PRO A 247 7.76 23.09 17.07
N ALA A 248 7.42 22.63 15.86
CA ALA A 248 6.06 22.19 15.52
C ALA A 248 6.04 21.00 14.56
N ILE A 249 4.89 20.33 14.52
CA ILE A 249 4.45 19.58 13.33
C ILE A 249 3.44 20.43 12.57
N VAL A 250 3.56 20.46 11.24
CA VAL A 250 2.57 21.07 10.36
C VAL A 250 1.94 19.98 9.51
N ASN A 251 0.62 19.87 9.55
CA ASN A 251 -0.15 18.95 8.73
C ASN A 251 -0.82 19.72 7.60
N GLY A 252 -0.74 19.21 6.37
CA GLY A 252 -1.47 19.76 5.24
C GLY A 252 -1.82 18.72 4.18
N GLN A 253 -2.51 19.19 3.15
CA GLN A 253 -2.99 18.39 2.02
C GLN A 253 -2.91 19.28 0.77
N ILE A 254 -2.14 18.88 -0.25
CA ILE A 254 -2.00 19.68 -1.48
C ILE A 254 -3.13 19.34 -2.45
N LEU A 255 -4.09 20.24 -2.61
CA LEU A 255 -5.14 20.16 -3.64
C LEU A 255 -4.63 20.66 -5.01
N PRO A 256 -5.38 20.42 -6.11
CA PRO A 256 -4.91 20.74 -7.45
C PRO A 256 -4.47 22.19 -7.66
N GLY A 257 -3.17 22.36 -7.96
CA GLY A 257 -2.54 23.66 -8.21
C GLY A 257 -2.21 24.48 -6.96
N GLU A 258 -2.48 23.95 -5.77
CA GLU A 258 -2.21 24.56 -4.47
C GLU A 258 -0.72 24.61 -4.13
N VAL A 259 -0.38 25.56 -3.27
CA VAL A 259 0.96 25.77 -2.70
C VAL A 259 0.76 26.31 -1.30
N ASP A 260 1.17 25.54 -0.29
CA ASP A 260 0.99 25.90 1.11
C ASP A 260 2.21 26.66 1.61
N ARG A 261 1.97 27.62 2.49
CA ARG A 261 3.02 28.49 3.05
C ARG A 261 2.84 28.67 4.55
N TYR A 262 3.92 28.40 5.27
CA TYR A 262 3.97 28.48 6.73
C TYR A 262 4.99 29.51 7.18
N ARG A 263 4.50 30.56 7.82
CA ARG A 263 5.33 31.66 8.33
C ARG A 263 5.72 31.43 9.78
N PHE A 264 6.97 31.68 10.12
CA PHE A 264 7.49 31.56 11.49
C PHE A 264 8.60 32.57 11.77
N LYS A 265 8.83 32.81 13.07
CA LYS A 265 9.97 33.59 13.57
C LYS A 265 11.17 32.70 13.81
N ALA A 266 12.36 33.19 13.44
CA ALA A 266 13.62 32.54 13.74
C ALA A 266 14.70 33.56 14.14
N THR A 267 15.70 33.12 14.89
CA THR A 267 16.80 33.95 15.36
C THR A 267 18.09 33.65 14.59
N LYS A 268 18.99 34.64 14.49
CA LYS A 268 20.29 34.46 13.84
C LYS A 268 21.08 33.31 14.48
N GLY A 269 21.62 32.41 13.65
CA GLY A 269 22.40 31.24 14.06
C GLY A 269 21.57 30.02 14.45
N GLN A 270 20.22 30.15 14.49
CA GLN A 270 19.34 29.01 14.72
C GLN A 270 19.51 27.98 13.61
N ARG A 271 19.70 26.71 13.98
CA ARG A 271 19.90 25.60 13.03
C ARG A 271 18.59 24.89 12.72
N LEU A 272 17.88 25.40 11.72
CA LEU A 272 16.56 24.92 11.33
C LEU A 272 16.63 23.53 10.66
N VAL A 273 15.69 22.66 11.02
CA VAL A 273 15.35 21.41 10.33
C VAL A 273 13.91 21.48 9.85
N VAL A 274 13.70 21.14 8.57
CA VAL A 274 12.39 21.00 7.92
C VAL A 274 12.32 19.63 7.27
N ALA A 275 11.65 18.66 7.90
CA ALA A 275 11.57 17.29 7.39
C ALA A 275 10.13 16.94 7.02
N VAL A 276 9.88 16.68 5.73
CA VAL A 276 8.57 16.27 5.23
C VAL A 276 8.41 14.76 5.39
N GLY A 277 7.21 14.33 5.78
CA GLY A 277 6.70 12.98 5.57
C GLY A 277 5.46 13.07 4.68
N ALA A 278 5.56 12.58 3.45
CA ALA A 278 4.47 12.59 2.47
C ALA A 278 4.32 11.19 1.87
N ARG A 279 5.31 10.73 1.11
CA ARG A 279 5.43 9.34 0.65
C ARG A 279 5.47 8.38 1.83
N GLN A 280 6.06 8.77 2.96
CA GLN A 280 5.99 7.95 4.17
C GLN A 280 4.55 7.69 4.67
N LEU A 281 3.62 8.61 4.43
CA LEU A 281 2.23 8.50 4.88
C LEU A 281 1.37 7.72 3.87
N VAL A 282 1.58 7.98 2.58
CA VAL A 282 0.91 7.31 1.45
C VAL A 282 1.99 6.86 0.44
N PRO A 283 2.57 5.65 0.61
CA PRO A 283 3.75 5.21 -0.14
C PRO A 283 3.56 5.07 -1.64
N TYR A 284 2.44 4.49 -2.04
CA TYR A 284 2.13 4.25 -3.44
C TYR A 284 0.71 4.64 -3.77
N ILE A 285 0.61 5.33 -4.88
CA ILE A 285 -0.60 5.83 -5.48
C ILE A 285 -0.68 5.23 -6.89
N PRO A 286 -1.64 4.31 -7.13
CA PRO A 286 -1.75 3.59 -8.40
C PRO A 286 -1.94 4.44 -9.67
N ASP A 287 -2.63 5.57 -9.53
CA ASP A 287 -3.14 6.41 -10.63
C ASP A 287 -2.53 7.82 -10.66
N ALA A 288 -1.38 8.02 -10.02
CA ALA A 288 -0.56 9.23 -10.11
C ALA A 288 0.79 8.93 -10.78
N VAL A 289 1.37 9.89 -11.49
CA VAL A 289 2.72 9.77 -12.07
C VAL A 289 3.58 10.96 -11.61
N PRO A 290 4.70 10.75 -10.89
CA PRO A 290 5.12 9.48 -10.31
C PRO A 290 4.06 8.94 -9.31
N GLY A 291 4.12 7.65 -8.99
CA GLY A 291 3.13 6.92 -8.20
C GLY A 291 3.08 7.27 -6.72
N TRP A 292 3.22 8.55 -6.36
CA TRP A 292 3.16 9.13 -5.02
C TRP A 292 3.06 10.67 -5.11
N PHE A 293 2.89 11.34 -3.97
CA PHE A 293 3.01 12.79 -3.85
C PHE A 293 4.50 13.21 -3.91
N GLN A 294 4.92 13.84 -5.01
CA GLN A 294 6.29 14.32 -5.19
C GLN A 294 6.42 15.72 -4.56
N ALA A 295 6.62 15.73 -3.24
CA ALA A 295 6.73 16.96 -2.47
C ALA A 295 8.01 17.75 -2.80
N THR A 296 7.92 19.07 -2.78
CA THR A 296 9.07 19.98 -2.87
C THR A 296 8.98 21.02 -1.76
N LEU A 297 10.12 21.41 -1.21
CA LEU A 297 10.28 22.39 -0.16
C LEU A 297 11.06 23.59 -0.66
N ALA A 298 10.64 24.79 -0.26
CA ALA A 298 11.46 25.99 -0.35
C ALA A 298 11.42 26.76 0.97
N LEU A 299 12.52 27.42 1.32
CA LEU A 299 12.60 28.37 2.43
C LEU A 299 12.78 29.77 1.86
N HIS A 300 11.97 30.72 2.32
CA HIS A 300 12.04 32.13 1.92
C HIS A 300 12.29 33.05 3.12
N ASP A 301 12.92 34.20 2.88
CA ASP A 301 12.97 35.30 3.84
C ASP A 301 11.66 36.12 3.85
N ALA A 302 11.62 37.19 4.66
CA ALA A 302 10.46 38.06 4.81
C ALA A 302 10.08 38.80 3.52
N GLU A 303 11.05 39.05 2.65
CA GLU A 303 10.89 39.71 1.34
C GLU A 303 10.46 38.72 0.23
N GLY A 304 10.39 37.43 0.54
CA GLY A 304 9.99 36.36 -0.38
C GLY A 304 11.14 35.81 -1.23
N LYS A 305 12.39 36.20 -0.97
CA LYS A 305 13.55 35.65 -1.66
C LYS A 305 13.76 34.22 -1.19
N GLU A 306 13.90 33.31 -2.15
CA GLU A 306 14.25 31.91 -1.88
C GLU A 306 15.68 31.81 -1.35
N LEU A 307 15.83 31.12 -0.23
CA LEU A 307 17.07 30.86 0.48
C LEU A 307 17.58 29.43 0.25
N ALA A 308 16.67 28.47 0.10
CA ALA A 308 16.97 27.07 -0.14
C ALA A 308 15.78 26.36 -0.80
N TYR A 309 16.05 25.32 -1.60
CA TYR A 309 15.07 24.49 -2.29
C TYR A 309 15.51 23.02 -2.30
N TYR A 310 14.58 22.10 -2.02
CA TYR A 310 14.80 20.64 -2.03
C TYR A 310 13.56 19.90 -2.52
N ASP A 311 13.72 18.94 -3.42
CA ASP A 311 12.65 18.07 -3.95
C ASP A 311 12.81 16.59 -3.59
N ASP A 312 13.88 16.27 -2.87
CA ASP A 312 14.14 14.97 -2.25
C ASP A 312 15.07 15.09 -1.04
N TYR A 313 15.29 13.98 -0.35
CA TYR A 313 16.43 13.80 0.56
C TYR A 313 17.26 12.60 0.09
N ARG A 314 18.29 12.90 -0.71
CA ARG A 314 19.21 11.94 -1.37
C ARG A 314 18.52 11.11 -2.44
N PHE A 315 17.72 10.16 -1.99
CA PHE A 315 16.97 9.21 -2.81
C PHE A 315 15.57 8.95 -2.24
N ASN A 316 15.29 9.49 -1.05
CA ASN A 316 13.96 9.48 -0.49
C ASN A 316 13.17 10.64 -1.12
N PRO A 317 12.02 10.39 -1.77
CA PRO A 317 11.18 11.45 -2.33
C PRO A 317 10.61 12.43 -1.30
N ASP A 318 10.68 12.12 -0.01
CA ASP A 318 10.32 13.02 1.06
C ASP A 318 11.50 13.98 1.37
N PRO A 319 11.41 15.28 1.03
CA PRO A 319 12.52 16.20 1.16
C PRO A 319 12.81 16.58 2.62
N VAL A 320 14.09 16.83 2.88
CA VAL A 320 14.57 17.38 4.17
C VAL A 320 15.50 18.55 3.90
N LEU A 321 15.17 19.71 4.46
CA LEU A 321 15.93 20.94 4.37
C LEU A 321 16.54 21.27 5.73
N TYR A 322 17.83 21.57 5.75
CA TYR A 322 18.51 22.14 6.90
C TYR A 322 19.10 23.49 6.56
N TYR A 323 18.99 24.46 7.46
CA TYR A 323 19.45 25.82 7.17
C TYR A 323 19.87 26.55 8.44
N GLU A 324 21.02 27.24 8.38
CA GLU A 324 21.43 28.14 9.46
C GLU A 324 20.87 29.54 9.19
N ILE A 325 20.06 30.04 10.12
CA ILE A 325 19.32 31.28 9.95
C ILE A 325 20.27 32.48 9.95
N PRO A 326 20.35 33.29 8.88
CA PRO A 326 21.37 34.34 8.73
C PRO A 326 21.08 35.60 9.53
N ALA A 327 19.81 35.87 9.81
CA ALA A 327 19.35 37.06 10.54
C ALA A 327 18.08 36.74 11.32
N GLU A 328 17.87 37.44 12.44
CA GLU A 328 16.60 37.38 13.15
C GLU A 328 15.49 37.99 12.29
N GLY A 329 14.35 37.32 12.20
CA GLY A 329 13.22 37.78 11.39
C GLY A 329 12.16 36.73 11.15
N GLU A 330 11.27 37.04 10.22
CA GLU A 330 10.24 36.14 9.72
C GLU A 330 10.77 35.36 8.52
N TYR A 331 10.41 34.09 8.44
CA TYR A 331 10.74 33.18 7.35
C TYR A 331 9.49 32.41 6.93
N VAL A 332 9.48 31.89 5.70
CA VAL A 332 8.36 31.12 5.16
C VAL A 332 8.87 29.80 4.60
N VAL A 333 8.30 28.69 5.06
CA VAL A 333 8.44 27.39 4.40
C VAL A 333 7.29 27.23 3.40
N GLU A 334 7.63 26.94 2.15
CA GLU A 334 6.71 26.61 1.07
C GLU A 334 6.74 25.10 0.79
N ILE A 335 5.57 24.49 0.60
CA ILE A 335 5.44 23.09 0.14
C ILE A 335 4.43 22.99 -1.02
N LYS A 336 4.75 22.15 -2.01
CA LYS A 336 3.89 21.86 -3.17
C LYS A 336 4.25 20.54 -3.84
N ASP A 337 3.36 20.06 -4.71
CA ASP A 337 3.69 19.00 -5.68
C ASP A 337 4.57 19.55 -6.81
N ALA A 338 5.65 18.82 -7.14
CA ALA A 338 6.66 19.23 -8.12
C ALA A 338 6.08 19.64 -9.48
N ILE A 339 4.95 19.04 -9.87
CA ILE A 339 4.27 19.31 -11.15
C ILE A 339 2.83 19.81 -10.95
N TYR A 340 2.52 20.34 -9.76
CA TYR A 340 1.23 20.97 -9.42
C TYR A 340 -0.01 20.11 -9.67
N ARG A 341 0.11 18.77 -9.57
CA ARG A 341 -1.02 17.85 -9.75
C ARG A 341 -2.09 18.13 -8.71
N GLY A 342 -1.68 18.05 -7.44
CA GLY A 342 -2.52 18.08 -6.25
C GLY A 342 -3.61 17.01 -6.22
N ARG A 343 -3.90 16.48 -5.04
CA ARG A 343 -4.93 15.46 -4.84
C ARG A 343 -5.28 15.35 -3.37
N GLU A 344 -6.45 14.83 -3.07
CA GLU A 344 -6.93 14.72 -1.70
C GLU A 344 -6.09 13.73 -0.86
N ASP A 345 -5.39 12.78 -1.47
CA ASP A 345 -4.43 11.92 -0.78
C ASP A 345 -2.98 12.40 -0.88
N PHE A 346 -2.73 13.64 -1.33
CA PHE A 346 -1.42 14.30 -1.22
C PHE A 346 -1.27 14.95 0.15
N VAL A 347 -1.37 14.10 1.18
CA VAL A 347 -1.26 14.47 2.58
C VAL A 347 0.21 14.51 2.99
N TYR A 348 0.57 15.49 3.82
CA TYR A 348 1.91 15.60 4.38
C TYR A 348 1.91 15.99 5.86
N ARG A 349 3.04 15.69 6.50
CA ARG A 349 3.40 16.13 7.85
C ARG A 349 4.83 16.69 7.81
N ILE A 350 5.02 17.94 8.22
CA ILE A 350 6.34 18.59 8.30
C ILE A 350 6.78 18.67 9.75
N THR A 351 7.93 18.10 10.08
CA THR A 351 8.64 18.39 11.33
C THR A 351 9.46 19.66 11.13
N LEU A 352 9.16 20.72 11.87
CA LEU A 352 9.74 22.05 11.66
C LEU A 352 10.30 22.63 12.97
N GLY A 353 11.60 22.89 13.02
CA GLY A 353 12.25 23.53 14.17
C GLY A 353 13.74 23.23 14.30
N GLU A 354 14.37 23.75 15.35
CA GLU A 354 15.73 23.38 15.73
C GLU A 354 15.69 22.04 16.50
N LEU A 355 15.49 20.97 15.75
CA LEU A 355 15.27 19.61 16.27
C LEU A 355 16.40 18.67 15.85
N PRO A 356 16.71 17.63 16.66
CA PRO A 356 17.74 16.64 16.30
C PRO A 356 17.36 15.84 15.05
N PHE A 357 18.26 15.76 14.09
CA PHE A 357 18.11 14.94 12.89
C PHE A 357 19.41 14.21 12.59
N VAL A 358 19.38 12.88 12.58
CA VAL A 358 20.51 11.99 12.28
C VAL A 358 20.63 11.84 10.77
N THR A 359 21.75 12.27 10.20
CA THR A 359 22.03 12.16 8.76
C THR A 359 22.69 10.83 8.41
N SER A 360 23.62 10.35 9.25
CA SER A 360 24.17 8.99 9.19
C SER A 360 24.57 8.44 10.56
N ILE A 361 24.76 7.13 10.58
CA ILE A 361 25.41 6.40 11.67
C ILE A 361 26.58 5.61 11.10
N PHE A 362 27.61 5.38 11.90
CA PHE A 362 28.69 4.46 11.51
C PHE A 362 29.24 3.70 12.71
N PRO A 363 29.47 2.38 12.63
CA PRO A 363 29.09 1.49 11.52
C PRO A 363 27.57 1.43 11.30
N LEU A 364 27.13 1.04 10.11
CA LEU A 364 25.69 0.85 9.79
C LEU A 364 25.05 -0.37 10.47
N GLY A 365 25.81 -1.07 11.30
CA GLY A 365 25.39 -2.33 11.90
C GLY A 365 26.41 -2.83 12.92
N GLY A 366 26.13 -3.99 13.50
CA GLY A 366 27.09 -4.66 14.37
C GLY A 366 26.66 -6.07 14.77
N PRO A 367 27.56 -6.81 15.43
CA PRO A 367 27.36 -8.22 15.69
C PRO A 367 26.26 -8.49 16.73
N ALA A 368 25.48 -9.55 16.50
CA ALA A 368 24.53 -10.11 17.44
C ALA A 368 25.24 -10.53 18.74
N GLY A 369 24.55 -10.40 19.88
CA GLY A 369 25.12 -10.80 21.18
C GLY A 369 26.11 -9.79 21.78
N LYS A 370 26.55 -8.77 21.05
CA LYS A 370 27.57 -7.80 21.48
C LYS A 370 27.02 -6.38 21.64
N LYS A 371 27.79 -5.51 22.28
CA LYS A 371 27.55 -4.06 22.24
C LYS A 371 28.27 -3.47 21.03
N THR A 372 27.64 -2.50 20.38
CA THR A 372 28.21 -1.75 19.26
C THR A 372 28.11 -0.26 19.58
N THR A 373 29.22 0.46 19.48
CA THR A 373 29.22 1.93 19.61
C THR A 373 29.13 2.53 18.22
N LEU A 374 28.14 3.39 18.01
CA LEU A 374 27.94 4.13 16.78
C LEU A 374 28.49 5.54 16.92
N GLU A 375 29.15 6.02 15.89
CA GLU A 375 29.25 7.44 15.57
C GLU A 375 27.92 7.92 14.98
N LEU A 376 27.51 9.13 15.34
CA LEU A 376 26.32 9.78 14.83
C LEU A 376 26.71 11.12 14.19
N THR A 377 26.29 11.34 12.95
CA THR A 377 26.37 12.65 12.30
C THR A 377 24.97 13.21 12.08
N GLY A 378 24.84 14.53 12.11
CA GLY A 378 23.55 15.17 11.90
C GLY A 378 23.44 16.60 12.39
N TRP A 379 22.20 17.06 12.42
CA TRP A 379 21.81 18.40 12.86
C TRP A 379 21.26 18.35 14.28
N ASN A 380 21.67 19.33 15.09
CA ASN A 380 21.18 19.52 16.46
C ASN A 380 21.27 18.28 17.36
N LEU A 381 22.19 17.36 17.09
CA LEU A 381 22.31 16.13 17.86
C LEU A 381 22.79 16.43 19.28
N PRO A 382 22.16 15.88 20.32
CA PRO A 382 22.62 16.06 21.70
C PRO A 382 23.87 15.22 22.00
N VAL A 383 24.12 14.18 21.20
CA VAL A 383 25.24 13.26 21.32
C VAL A 383 25.77 12.92 19.93
N THR A 384 27.08 12.72 19.84
CA THR A 384 27.76 12.27 18.60
C THR A 384 28.08 10.78 18.62
N SER A 385 27.71 10.07 19.69
CA SER A 385 27.88 8.63 19.78
C SER A 385 26.75 7.95 20.55
N LEU A 386 26.43 6.71 20.18
CA LEU A 386 25.40 5.90 20.81
C LEU A 386 25.85 4.45 20.99
N ALA A 387 25.79 3.94 22.22
CA ALA A 387 26.08 2.54 22.51
C ALA A 387 24.81 1.68 22.41
N LEU A 388 24.73 0.84 21.40
CA LEU A 388 23.65 -0.13 21.21
C LEU A 388 23.99 -1.48 21.83
N ASN A 389 23.06 -2.05 22.58
CA ASN A 389 23.16 -3.40 23.09
C ASN A 389 22.41 -4.36 22.13
N ASN A 390 23.12 -5.31 21.53
CA ASN A 390 22.56 -6.29 20.60
C ASN A 390 22.41 -7.68 21.23
N LYS A 391 22.50 -7.81 22.56
CA LYS A 391 22.37 -9.10 23.26
C LYS A 391 21.08 -9.85 22.97
N THR A 392 19.97 -9.14 22.84
CA THR A 392 18.63 -9.71 22.62
C THR A 392 18.12 -9.50 21.19
N LYS A 393 18.89 -8.83 20.34
CA LYS A 393 18.48 -8.54 18.95
C LYS A 393 18.72 -9.78 18.08
N THR A 394 17.70 -10.20 17.36
CA THR A 394 17.84 -11.20 16.29
C THR A 394 18.57 -10.59 15.09
N PRO A 395 19.21 -11.40 14.23
CA PRO A 395 19.77 -10.91 12.97
C PRO A 395 18.68 -10.22 12.12
N GLY A 396 19.05 -9.16 11.42
CA GLY A 396 18.14 -8.33 10.63
C GLY A 396 18.31 -6.83 10.88
N ILE A 397 17.46 -6.02 10.25
CA ILE A 397 17.48 -4.56 10.35
C ILE A 397 16.59 -4.12 11.51
N HIS A 398 17.12 -3.26 12.39
CA HIS A 398 16.42 -2.71 13.56
C HIS A 398 16.35 -1.18 13.47
N PRO A 399 15.24 -0.56 13.85
CA PRO A 399 15.16 0.90 13.90
C PRO A 399 15.98 1.44 15.08
N VAL A 400 16.65 2.58 14.86
CA VAL A 400 17.35 3.37 15.86
C VAL A 400 16.82 4.78 15.81
N CYS A 401 16.51 5.34 16.98
CA CYS A 401 16.01 6.70 17.13
C CYS A 401 16.59 7.29 18.41
N LEU A 402 16.93 8.58 18.40
CA LEU A 402 17.26 9.34 19.59
C LEU A 402 15.99 10.01 20.10
N GLY A 403 15.85 10.13 21.40
CA GLY A 403 14.78 10.93 21.96
C GLY A 403 14.85 11.00 23.48
N ASP A 404 14.15 11.97 24.02
CA ASP A 404 13.89 12.13 25.44
C ASP A 404 12.37 12.26 25.66
N GLU A 405 11.92 12.89 26.74
CA GLU A 405 10.48 13.11 26.99
C GLU A 405 9.86 14.19 26.07
N ARG A 406 10.66 15.03 25.41
CA ARG A 406 10.20 16.21 24.65
C ARG A 406 10.24 16.03 23.14
N TRP A 407 11.26 15.35 22.61
CA TRP A 407 11.45 15.20 21.16
C TRP A 407 12.00 13.80 20.80
N PHE A 408 11.88 13.47 19.51
CA PHE A 408 12.52 12.32 18.88
C PHE A 408 13.22 12.77 17.60
N SER A 409 14.35 12.15 17.26
CA SER A 409 14.97 12.28 15.95
C SER A 409 14.18 11.50 14.90
N ASN A 410 14.58 11.62 13.63
CA ASN A 410 14.24 10.63 12.62
C ASN A 410 14.74 9.23 13.02
N VAL A 411 14.11 8.21 12.44
CA VAL A 411 14.50 6.80 12.60
C VAL A 411 15.53 6.43 11.52
N VAL A 412 16.61 5.78 11.92
CA VAL A 412 17.64 5.23 11.03
C VAL A 412 17.75 3.71 11.20
N PRO A 413 17.90 2.94 10.11
CA PRO A 413 18.06 1.49 10.16
C PRO A 413 19.46 1.09 10.65
N PHE A 414 19.55 0.00 11.41
CA PHE A 414 20.79 -0.57 11.93
C PHE A 414 20.79 -2.09 11.77
N MET A 415 21.76 -2.65 11.05
CA MET A 415 21.80 -4.09 10.76
C MET A 415 22.51 -4.89 11.84
N VAL A 416 21.90 -5.99 12.29
CA VAL A 416 22.51 -6.98 13.17
C VAL A 416 22.77 -8.27 12.39
N ASP A 417 23.98 -8.81 12.48
CA ASP A 417 24.35 -10.10 11.87
C ASP A 417 25.16 -10.99 12.83
N THR A 418 25.33 -12.26 12.49
CA THR A 418 26.08 -13.26 13.28
C THR A 418 27.50 -13.50 12.77
N LEU A 419 27.85 -13.04 11.56
CA LEU A 419 29.17 -13.23 10.97
C LEU A 419 30.25 -12.41 11.71
N PRO A 420 31.53 -12.84 11.63
CA PRO A 420 32.66 -12.00 12.02
C PRO A 420 32.63 -10.68 11.25
N GLU A 421 32.98 -9.59 11.94
CA GLU A 421 33.01 -8.27 11.32
C GLU A 421 34.41 -7.64 11.46
N CYS A 422 34.81 -6.87 10.46
CA CYS A 422 35.96 -5.97 10.55
C CYS A 422 35.61 -4.59 10.01
N LEU A 423 36.45 -3.62 10.33
CA LEU A 423 36.45 -2.32 9.66
C LEU A 423 37.27 -2.42 8.37
N ASP A 424 36.86 -1.65 7.39
CA ASP A 424 37.71 -1.29 6.28
C ASP A 424 38.98 -0.52 6.76
N LYS A 425 40.07 -0.62 6.00
CA LYS A 425 41.41 -0.09 6.32
C LYS A 425 42.09 0.46 5.07
N GLU A 426 42.11 1.77 4.98
CA GLU A 426 42.78 2.51 3.92
C GLU A 426 44.32 2.62 4.12
N PRO A 427 45.12 2.77 3.04
CA PRO A 427 44.70 2.75 1.64
C PRO A 427 44.49 1.31 1.11
N ASN A 428 43.36 1.04 0.46
CA ASN A 428 43.02 -0.26 -0.14
C ASN A 428 42.62 -0.16 -1.64
N ASN A 429 42.85 1.01 -2.24
CA ASN A 429 42.21 1.47 -3.49
C ASN A 429 42.54 0.71 -4.80
N GLN A 430 43.43 -0.29 -4.75
CA GLN A 430 43.92 -1.04 -5.91
C GLN A 430 44.26 -2.48 -5.49
N ASP A 431 44.30 -3.41 -6.45
CA ASP A 431 44.64 -4.83 -6.19
C ASP A 431 45.96 -5.01 -5.42
N SER A 432 46.96 -4.15 -5.67
CA SER A 432 48.26 -4.18 -5.00
C SER A 432 48.22 -3.79 -3.52
N SER A 433 47.22 -3.00 -3.12
CA SER A 433 46.99 -2.56 -1.74
C SER A 433 45.74 -3.19 -1.12
N ALA A 434 45.09 -4.13 -1.82
CA ALA A 434 43.83 -4.72 -1.39
C ALA A 434 43.91 -5.29 0.03
N GLN A 435 42.92 -4.96 0.87
CA GLN A 435 42.86 -5.41 2.24
C GLN A 435 42.62 -6.94 2.29
N PRO A 436 43.52 -7.73 2.93
CA PRO A 436 43.27 -9.15 3.12
C PRO A 436 42.15 -9.36 4.16
N VAL A 437 41.18 -10.22 3.81
CA VAL A 437 40.06 -10.58 4.67
C VAL A 437 39.93 -12.11 4.82
N ALA A 438 39.50 -12.55 6.00
CA ALA A 438 39.26 -13.96 6.29
C ALA A 438 37.75 -14.26 6.20
N LEU A 439 37.37 -15.16 5.29
CA LEU A 439 35.95 -15.49 5.07
C LEU A 439 35.42 -16.51 6.10
N PRO A 440 34.14 -16.44 6.48
CA PRO A 440 33.16 -15.41 6.11
C PRO A 440 33.34 -14.10 6.92
N VAL A 441 33.03 -12.97 6.31
CA VAL A 441 33.19 -11.64 6.95
C VAL A 441 32.10 -10.67 6.53
N VAL A 442 31.78 -9.72 7.42
CA VAL A 442 31.14 -8.44 7.07
C VAL A 442 32.17 -7.31 7.27
N VAL A 443 32.45 -6.57 6.21
CA VAL A 443 33.29 -5.36 6.28
C VAL A 443 32.37 -4.16 6.48
N ASN A 444 32.64 -3.34 7.49
CA ASN A 444 32.02 -2.04 7.68
C ASN A 444 33.00 -0.97 7.15
N GLY A 445 32.61 -0.24 6.11
CA GLY A 445 33.44 0.80 5.50
C GLY A 445 32.64 2.03 5.09
N ARG A 446 33.35 3.02 4.56
CA ARG A 446 32.81 4.26 3.98
C ARG A 446 33.55 4.48 2.67
N MET A 447 32.82 4.93 1.63
CA MET A 447 33.48 5.57 0.50
C MET A 447 33.97 6.93 1.00
N ASP A 448 35.26 7.11 1.27
CA ASP A 448 35.78 8.26 2.01
C ASP A 448 35.75 9.54 1.16
N GLN A 449 35.93 9.42 -0.15
CA GLN A 449 35.95 10.53 -1.11
C GLN A 449 35.36 10.15 -2.47
N ALA A 450 35.21 11.14 -3.36
CA ALA A 450 34.81 10.87 -4.74
C ALA A 450 35.85 9.97 -5.44
N ASP A 451 35.38 9.11 -6.33
CA ASP A 451 36.18 8.09 -7.05
C ASP A 451 36.92 7.08 -6.14
N ASP A 452 36.53 6.97 -4.88
CA ASP A 452 37.07 5.97 -3.96
C ASP A 452 36.62 4.55 -4.34
N ALA A 453 37.51 3.58 -4.16
CA ALA A 453 37.25 2.19 -4.48
C ALA A 453 37.83 1.29 -3.40
N ASP A 454 37.01 0.49 -2.75
CA ASP A 454 37.48 -0.43 -1.72
C ASP A 454 37.77 -1.81 -2.30
N VAL A 455 39.03 -2.25 -2.24
CA VAL A 455 39.45 -3.55 -2.74
C VAL A 455 39.82 -4.50 -1.60
N PHE A 456 39.11 -5.64 -1.54
CA PHE A 456 39.35 -6.71 -0.58
C PHE A 456 39.88 -7.95 -1.28
N CYS A 457 40.77 -8.70 -0.64
CA CYS A 457 41.29 -9.94 -1.19
C CYS A 457 41.18 -11.13 -0.23
N PHE A 458 40.99 -12.32 -0.79
CA PHE A 458 40.87 -13.57 -0.05
C PHE A 458 41.40 -14.76 -0.87
N GLU A 459 41.70 -15.86 -0.18
CA GLU A 459 42.07 -17.13 -0.81
C GLU A 459 40.82 -17.98 -1.08
N GLY A 460 40.65 -18.41 -2.33
CA GLY A 460 39.53 -19.21 -2.80
C GLY A 460 39.95 -20.60 -3.27
N ARG A 461 38.97 -21.51 -3.36
CA ARG A 461 39.16 -22.87 -3.89
C ARG A 461 38.27 -23.13 -5.08
N ALA A 462 38.78 -23.86 -6.07
CA ALA A 462 38.05 -24.29 -7.26
C ALA A 462 36.72 -24.96 -6.89
N GLY A 463 35.65 -24.56 -7.57
CA GLY A 463 34.30 -25.09 -7.35
C GLY A 463 33.57 -24.53 -6.12
N SER A 464 34.24 -23.76 -5.26
CA SER A 464 33.56 -23.07 -4.15
C SER A 464 32.71 -21.91 -4.67
N GLU A 465 31.58 -21.66 -4.05
CA GLU A 465 30.76 -20.49 -4.34
C GLU A 465 31.04 -19.37 -3.34
N ILE A 466 31.06 -18.15 -3.86
CA ILE A 466 31.18 -16.92 -3.09
C ILE A 466 29.96 -16.04 -3.36
N VAL A 467 29.45 -15.43 -2.30
CA VAL A 467 28.48 -14.36 -2.33
C VAL A 467 29.14 -13.10 -1.80
N ALA A 468 28.99 -12.01 -2.55
CA ALA A 468 29.29 -10.66 -2.10
C ALA A 468 28.01 -9.83 -2.14
N GLU A 469 27.63 -9.21 -1.02
CA GLU A 469 26.41 -8.42 -0.90
C GLU A 469 26.66 -7.14 -0.13
N VAL A 470 26.22 -6.02 -0.70
CA VAL A 470 26.26 -4.71 -0.07
C VAL A 470 24.92 -4.43 0.61
N HIS A 471 24.98 -3.94 1.84
CA HIS A 471 23.87 -3.25 2.49
C HIS A 471 24.28 -1.80 2.71
N ALA A 472 23.76 -0.90 1.89
CA ALA A 472 23.94 0.53 2.01
C ALA A 472 22.60 1.25 1.80
N ARG A 473 21.98 1.13 0.62
CA ARG A 473 20.68 1.71 0.28
C ARG A 473 19.59 1.29 1.27
N ARG A 474 19.53 -0.02 1.58
CA ARG A 474 18.61 -0.58 2.59
C ARG A 474 18.87 -0.07 4.02
N LEU A 475 20.04 0.53 4.25
CA LEU A 475 20.47 1.12 5.51
C LEU A 475 20.53 2.67 5.48
N ASN A 476 19.77 3.30 4.57
CA ASN A 476 19.70 4.76 4.39
C ASN A 476 21.01 5.45 3.96
N SER A 477 22.00 4.69 3.49
CA SER A 477 23.23 5.24 2.90
C SER A 477 22.97 5.69 1.45
N PRO A 478 23.58 6.81 1.01
CA PRO A 478 23.48 7.28 -0.38
C PRO A 478 24.27 6.44 -1.38
N VAL A 479 25.14 5.52 -0.93
CA VAL A 479 25.97 4.67 -1.81
C VAL A 479 25.08 3.97 -2.84
N ASP A 480 25.46 4.14 -4.10
CA ASP A 480 24.95 3.45 -5.27
C ASP A 480 25.99 2.40 -5.64
N SER A 481 25.95 1.25 -4.97
CA SER A 481 27.10 0.35 -4.97
C SER A 481 27.31 -0.30 -6.33
N VAL A 482 28.57 -0.58 -6.65
CA VAL A 482 28.94 -1.51 -7.72
C VAL A 482 29.96 -2.51 -7.19
N LEU A 483 29.64 -3.80 -7.32
CA LEU A 483 30.52 -4.90 -6.97
C LEU A 483 31.12 -5.55 -8.20
N LYS A 484 32.41 -5.87 -8.13
CA LYS A 484 33.12 -6.66 -9.14
C LYS A 484 34.02 -7.69 -8.46
N LEU A 485 33.90 -8.95 -8.88
CA LEU A 485 34.78 -10.04 -8.46
C LEU A 485 35.79 -10.36 -9.57
N THR A 486 37.07 -10.40 -9.23
CA THR A 486 38.16 -10.77 -10.16
C THR A 486 39.05 -11.89 -9.62
N ASP A 487 39.71 -12.62 -10.53
CA ASP A 487 40.81 -13.51 -10.19
C ASP A 487 42.16 -12.76 -10.10
N ALA A 488 43.22 -13.47 -9.74
CA ALA A 488 44.56 -12.90 -9.63
C ALA A 488 45.16 -12.31 -10.93
N ALA A 489 44.61 -12.65 -12.10
CA ALA A 489 45.01 -12.08 -13.38
C ALA A 489 44.19 -10.82 -13.74
N GLY A 490 43.30 -10.37 -12.86
CA GLY A 490 42.40 -9.24 -13.09
C GLY A 490 41.19 -9.59 -13.98
N ARG A 491 40.99 -10.86 -14.31
CA ARG A 491 39.83 -11.28 -15.12
C ARG A 491 38.58 -11.21 -14.26
N GLN A 492 37.58 -10.49 -14.75
CA GLN A 492 36.27 -10.37 -14.10
C GLN A 492 35.49 -11.68 -14.19
N LEU A 493 35.02 -12.14 -13.03
CA LEU A 493 34.21 -13.35 -12.87
C LEU A 493 32.73 -13.02 -12.71
N ALA A 494 32.43 -11.92 -12.02
CA ALA A 494 31.07 -11.42 -11.83
C ALA A 494 31.10 -9.91 -11.57
N MET A 495 30.00 -9.23 -11.89
CA MET A 495 29.77 -7.82 -11.56
C MET A 495 28.27 -7.60 -11.38
N ASN A 496 27.90 -6.74 -10.44
CA ASN A 496 26.54 -6.29 -10.24
C ASN A 496 26.56 -4.88 -9.63
N ASP A 497 25.66 -4.03 -10.08
CA ASP A 497 25.39 -2.69 -9.55
C ASP A 497 24.09 -2.69 -8.74
N ASP A 498 23.00 -3.14 -9.34
CA ASP A 498 21.67 -3.14 -8.70
C ASP A 498 21.15 -4.55 -8.44
N HIS A 499 20.58 -4.77 -7.25
CA HIS A 499 19.85 -5.98 -6.90
C HIS A 499 18.51 -5.66 -6.24
N GLU A 500 17.41 -6.04 -6.92
CA GLU A 500 16.06 -5.90 -6.37
C GLU A 500 15.89 -6.78 -5.12
N ASP A 501 15.57 -6.15 -3.99
CA ASP A 501 15.18 -6.82 -2.75
C ASP A 501 13.69 -6.55 -2.47
N GLN A 502 12.85 -7.50 -2.87
CA GLN A 502 11.40 -7.44 -2.67
C GLN A 502 10.99 -7.38 -1.18
N ALA A 503 11.91 -7.67 -0.25
CA ALA A 503 11.65 -7.54 1.18
C ALA A 503 11.58 -6.07 1.61
N ALA A 504 12.20 -5.18 0.83
CA ALA A 504 12.31 -3.74 1.04
C ALA A 504 11.29 -2.96 0.20
N GLY A 505 10.00 -3.31 0.27
CA GLY A 505 8.94 -2.78 -0.60
C GLY A 505 8.69 -1.26 -0.57
N LEU A 506 9.37 -0.50 0.29
CA LEU A 506 9.35 0.98 0.27
C LEU A 506 10.54 1.58 -0.49
N THR A 507 11.48 0.76 -0.92
CA THR A 507 12.64 1.15 -1.74
C THR A 507 12.26 1.02 -3.20
N THR A 508 12.32 2.10 -3.97
CA THR A 508 12.05 2.09 -5.42
C THR A 508 13.33 2.14 -6.26
N HIS A 509 14.47 2.43 -5.62
CA HIS A 509 15.78 2.50 -6.26
C HIS A 509 16.71 1.52 -5.54
N HIS A 510 16.82 0.29 -6.05
CA HIS A 510 17.52 -0.83 -5.40
C HIS A 510 19.03 -0.83 -5.68
N ALA A 511 19.72 0.22 -5.22
CA ALA A 511 21.14 0.45 -5.50
C ALA A 511 22.12 -0.29 -4.56
N ASP A 512 21.71 -1.45 -4.06
CA ASP A 512 22.56 -2.35 -3.29
C ASP A 512 22.98 -3.51 -4.20
N SER A 513 24.27 -3.74 -4.35
CA SER A 513 24.76 -4.82 -5.20
C SER A 513 24.75 -6.17 -4.49
N TRP A 514 24.43 -7.22 -5.24
CA TRP A 514 24.57 -8.61 -4.83
C TRP A 514 25.11 -9.44 -6.00
N LEU A 515 26.15 -10.24 -5.75
CA LEU A 515 26.63 -11.22 -6.72
C LEU A 515 26.90 -12.57 -6.07
N ARG A 516 26.77 -13.62 -6.88
CA ARG A 516 27.14 -14.99 -6.57
C ARG A 516 27.96 -15.57 -7.72
N ALA A 517 29.08 -16.20 -7.40
CA ALA A 517 29.96 -16.79 -8.40
C ALA A 517 30.61 -18.09 -7.91
N THR A 518 30.79 -19.05 -8.82
CA THR A 518 31.63 -20.23 -8.59
C THR A 518 33.06 -19.92 -8.99
N LEU A 519 34.01 -20.15 -8.09
CA LEU A 519 35.42 -19.89 -8.32
C LEU A 519 36.03 -20.95 -9.25
N PRO A 520 36.71 -20.56 -10.35
CA PRO A 520 37.19 -21.50 -11.36
C PRO A 520 38.46 -22.26 -10.96
N SER A 521 39.28 -21.71 -10.05
CA SER A 521 40.57 -22.27 -9.65
C SER A 521 40.88 -22.01 -8.18
N ASP A 522 41.89 -22.70 -7.63
CA ASP A 522 42.47 -22.31 -6.35
C ASP A 522 43.28 -21.02 -6.52
N GLY A 523 43.34 -20.20 -5.46
CA GLY A 523 44.22 -19.04 -5.38
C GLY A 523 43.50 -17.76 -4.95
N LYS A 524 44.18 -16.63 -5.17
CA LYS A 524 43.74 -15.33 -4.70
C LYS A 524 42.68 -14.70 -5.59
N TYR A 525 41.67 -14.10 -4.97
CA TYR A 525 40.57 -13.38 -5.61
C TYR A 525 40.39 -11.99 -4.98
N TYR A 526 39.78 -11.07 -5.72
CA TYR A 526 39.55 -9.69 -5.30
C TYR A 526 38.08 -9.29 -5.47
N VAL A 527 37.50 -8.69 -4.42
CA VAL A 527 36.22 -8.00 -4.47
C VAL A 527 36.50 -6.51 -4.49
N HIS A 528 36.03 -5.87 -5.56
CA HIS A 528 36.10 -4.44 -5.78
C HIS A 528 34.72 -3.87 -5.47
N LEU A 529 34.66 -2.86 -4.61
CA LEU A 529 33.45 -2.12 -4.30
C LEU A 529 33.68 -0.65 -4.61
N GLY A 530 32.74 0.00 -5.29
CA GLY A 530 32.74 1.45 -5.49
C GLY A 530 31.32 2.01 -5.52
N ASP A 531 31.22 3.31 -5.75
CA ASP A 531 29.97 4.03 -6.00
C ASP A 531 29.81 4.31 -7.51
N MET A 532 28.69 3.87 -8.10
CA MET A 532 28.37 4.02 -9.53
C MET A 532 28.24 5.49 -9.95
N GLN A 533 27.95 6.38 -8.99
CA GLN A 533 27.89 7.83 -9.21
C GLN A 533 29.20 8.53 -8.89
N HIS A 534 30.26 7.78 -8.57
CA HIS A 534 31.60 8.28 -8.23
C HIS A 534 31.62 9.21 -7.00
N LYS A 535 30.68 9.04 -6.06
CA LYS A 535 30.57 9.87 -4.86
C LYS A 535 31.18 9.18 -3.63
N GLY A 536 31.51 10.00 -2.63
CA GLY A 536 31.94 9.56 -1.31
C GLY A 536 31.83 10.67 -0.28
N GLY A 537 32.05 10.33 0.98
CA GLY A 537 32.05 11.21 2.13
C GLY A 537 31.55 10.52 3.41
N PRO A 538 31.46 11.25 4.54
CA PRO A 538 31.16 10.67 5.86
C PRO A 538 29.84 9.89 5.94
N GLU A 539 28.88 10.23 5.09
CA GLU A 539 27.55 9.64 5.02
C GLU A 539 27.49 8.36 4.16
N TYR A 540 28.53 8.08 3.36
CA TYR A 540 28.60 6.99 2.37
C TYR A 540 29.06 5.66 3.01
N GLY A 541 28.46 5.32 4.15
CA GLY A 541 28.73 4.05 4.81
C GLY A 541 28.19 2.85 4.03
N TYR A 542 28.82 1.69 4.17
CA TYR A 542 28.30 0.44 3.65
C TYR A 542 28.62 -0.73 4.59
N ARG A 543 27.90 -1.83 4.41
CA ARG A 543 28.24 -3.15 4.96
C ARG A 543 28.38 -4.15 3.84
N LEU A 544 29.60 -4.63 3.61
CA LEU A 544 29.91 -5.63 2.58
C LEU A 544 30.03 -7.01 3.22
N ARG A 545 29.10 -7.90 2.92
CA ARG A 545 29.22 -9.33 3.27
C ARG A 545 30.02 -10.04 2.19
N ILE A 546 31.05 -10.79 2.58
CA ILE A 546 31.75 -11.75 1.71
C ILE A 546 31.73 -13.11 2.40
N SER A 547 31.06 -14.09 1.81
CA SER A 547 30.91 -15.42 2.41
C SER A 547 30.63 -16.51 1.37
N ALA A 548 30.63 -17.78 1.80
CA ALA A 548 29.87 -18.80 1.08
C ALA A 548 28.37 -18.43 1.04
N PRO A 549 27.56 -19.01 0.13
CA PRO A 549 26.12 -18.83 0.16
C PRO A 549 25.54 -19.11 1.55
N ARG A 550 24.62 -18.27 2.02
CA ARG A 550 23.82 -18.47 3.24
C ARG A 550 22.35 -18.64 2.84
N PRO A 551 21.94 -19.84 2.36
CA PRO A 551 20.56 -20.06 1.95
C PRO A 551 19.59 -19.67 3.08
N ASP A 552 18.59 -18.87 2.77
CA ASP A 552 17.59 -18.39 3.73
C ASP A 552 16.34 -17.92 2.97
N PHE A 553 15.33 -17.43 3.69
CA PHE A 553 14.13 -16.83 3.12
C PHE A 553 13.49 -15.82 4.06
N ASP A 554 12.85 -14.81 3.49
CA ASP A 554 11.85 -13.99 4.19
C ASP A 554 10.44 -14.32 3.68
N LEU A 555 9.43 -14.04 4.50
CA LEU A 555 8.03 -14.30 4.15
C LEU A 555 7.18 -13.03 4.25
N ARG A 556 6.23 -12.87 3.32
CA ARG A 556 5.23 -11.80 3.32
C ARG A 556 3.83 -12.37 3.15
N ALA A 557 2.86 -11.96 3.95
CA ALA A 557 1.44 -12.33 3.76
C ALA A 557 0.61 -11.14 3.31
N ALA A 558 -0.11 -11.29 2.20
CA ALA A 558 -1.01 -10.25 1.68
C ALA A 558 -2.42 -10.81 1.42
N PRO A 559 -3.50 -10.05 1.74
CA PRO A 559 -3.46 -8.74 2.42
C PRO A 559 -3.19 -8.84 3.92
N SER A 560 -2.83 -7.72 4.57
CA SER A 560 -2.63 -7.61 6.02
C SER A 560 -3.94 -7.35 6.80
N SER A 561 -5.01 -6.97 6.11
CA SER A 561 -6.36 -6.85 6.66
C SER A 561 -7.28 -7.89 6.04
N ILE A 562 -7.85 -8.78 6.84
CA ILE A 562 -8.71 -9.86 6.36
C ILE A 562 -10.08 -9.77 7.02
N THR A 563 -11.12 -9.74 6.20
CA THR A 563 -12.50 -9.89 6.66
C THR A 563 -13.00 -11.29 6.36
N VAL A 564 -13.56 -11.94 7.37
CA VAL A 564 -14.07 -13.30 7.25
C VAL A 564 -15.33 -13.45 8.08
N ARG A 565 -16.29 -14.24 7.60
CA ARG A 565 -17.49 -14.55 8.37
C ARG A 565 -17.21 -15.67 9.36
N SER A 566 -17.90 -15.65 10.51
CA SER A 566 -17.83 -16.74 11.48
C SER A 566 -18.04 -18.12 10.83
N ALA A 567 -17.21 -19.10 11.19
CA ALA A 567 -17.18 -20.46 10.62
C ALA A 567 -16.95 -20.53 9.09
N ARG A 568 -16.26 -19.55 8.49
CA ARG A 568 -15.94 -19.54 7.06
C ARG A 568 -14.44 -19.52 6.78
N THR A 569 -14.14 -19.73 5.51
CA THR A 569 -12.79 -19.78 4.95
C THR A 569 -12.57 -18.57 4.03
N VAL A 570 -11.37 -18.00 4.07
CA VAL A 570 -10.94 -16.85 3.27
C VAL A 570 -9.55 -17.12 2.67
N PRO A 571 -9.29 -16.78 1.39
CA PRO A 571 -7.98 -16.94 0.80
C PRO A 571 -7.03 -15.82 1.22
N MET A 572 -5.74 -16.11 1.27
CA MET A 572 -4.64 -15.14 1.36
C MET A 572 -3.43 -15.67 0.59
N THR A 573 -2.47 -14.80 0.27
CA THR A 573 -1.23 -15.18 -0.42
C THR A 573 -0.05 -15.01 0.51
N VAL A 574 0.83 -16.01 0.56
CA VAL A 574 2.13 -15.90 1.23
C VAL A 574 3.24 -15.98 0.18
N TYR A 575 4.12 -14.98 0.17
CA TYR A 575 5.28 -14.86 -0.70
C TYR A 575 6.54 -15.33 0.02
N ALA A 576 7.41 -16.04 -0.69
CA ALA A 576 8.73 -16.46 -0.26
C ALA A 576 9.80 -15.68 -1.01
N LEU A 577 10.56 -14.88 -0.27
CA LEU A 577 11.66 -14.08 -0.76
C LEU A 577 12.95 -14.87 -0.48
N ARG A 578 13.35 -15.68 -1.45
CA ARG A 578 14.41 -16.68 -1.31
C ARG A 578 15.79 -16.04 -1.44
N LYS A 579 16.72 -16.39 -0.54
CA LYS A 579 18.06 -15.81 -0.45
C LYS A 579 19.14 -16.84 -0.75
N ASP A 580 20.22 -16.38 -1.38
CA ASP A 580 21.43 -17.15 -1.67
C ASP A 580 21.17 -18.55 -2.28
N GLY A 581 20.17 -18.65 -3.15
CA GLY A 581 19.78 -19.87 -3.87
C GLY A 581 19.02 -20.91 -3.05
N PHE A 582 18.46 -20.54 -1.89
CA PHE A 582 17.52 -21.41 -1.18
C PHE A 582 16.29 -21.72 -2.05
N SER A 583 16.18 -22.96 -2.51
CA SER A 583 15.05 -23.42 -3.34
C SER A 583 14.12 -24.40 -2.63
N GLY A 584 14.36 -24.67 -1.34
CA GLY A 584 13.62 -25.67 -0.58
C GLY A 584 12.14 -25.33 -0.38
N GLU A 585 11.37 -26.36 -0.02
CA GLU A 585 9.98 -26.20 0.38
C GLU A 585 9.88 -25.49 1.74
N ILE A 586 8.83 -24.68 1.93
CA ILE A 586 8.57 -23.96 3.18
C ILE A 586 7.18 -24.36 3.71
N ALA A 587 7.13 -24.95 4.91
CA ALA A 587 5.89 -25.26 5.61
C ALA A 587 5.42 -24.03 6.40
N LEU A 588 4.15 -23.65 6.25
CA LEU A 588 3.55 -22.50 6.91
C LEU A 588 2.62 -22.96 8.03
N ALA A 589 2.65 -22.28 9.17
CA ALA A 589 1.80 -22.57 10.31
C ALA A 589 1.30 -21.29 10.98
N LEU A 590 0.13 -21.39 11.63
CA LEU A 590 -0.33 -20.38 12.57
C LEU A 590 0.52 -20.42 13.83
N LYS A 591 0.78 -19.24 14.37
CA LYS A 591 1.45 -19.04 15.65
C LYS A 591 0.52 -18.26 16.56
N ASP A 592 0.28 -18.79 17.75
CA ASP A 592 -0.53 -18.16 18.80
C ASP A 592 -1.94 -17.72 18.32
N ALA A 593 -2.53 -18.44 17.36
CA ALA A 593 -3.85 -18.13 16.83
C ALA A 593 -4.98 -18.64 17.75
N PRO A 594 -6.17 -18.00 17.73
CA PRO A 594 -7.31 -18.47 18.50
C PRO A 594 -7.66 -19.94 18.22
N GLU A 595 -8.12 -20.64 19.26
CA GLU A 595 -8.45 -22.06 19.18
C GLU A 595 -9.42 -22.36 18.04
N GLY A 596 -9.11 -23.37 17.22
CA GLY A 596 -9.93 -23.77 16.07
C GLY A 596 -9.67 -23.01 14.77
N CYS A 597 -8.81 -21.98 14.77
CA CYS A 597 -8.29 -21.41 13.52
C CYS A 597 -7.38 -22.43 12.81
N SER A 598 -7.47 -22.51 11.48
CA SER A 598 -6.65 -23.45 10.70
C SER A 598 -6.25 -22.90 9.34
N LEU A 599 -5.08 -23.31 8.85
CA LEU A 599 -4.61 -23.03 7.49
C LEU A 599 -4.85 -24.26 6.61
N GLY A 600 -5.51 -24.04 5.47
CA GLY A 600 -5.55 -24.98 4.36
C GLY A 600 -4.42 -24.66 3.38
N GLY A 601 -3.66 -25.68 2.97
CA GLY A 601 -2.60 -25.52 1.96
C GLY A 601 -1.37 -24.73 2.43
N GLY A 602 -1.05 -24.79 3.73
CA GLY A 602 0.09 -24.08 4.33
C GLY A 602 1.46 -24.62 3.93
N ARG A 603 1.78 -24.65 2.62
CA ARG A 603 3.07 -25.13 2.10
C ARG A 603 3.40 -24.41 0.80
N ILE A 604 4.54 -23.74 0.76
CA ILE A 604 5.12 -23.16 -0.46
C ILE A 604 6.02 -24.24 -1.06
N PRO A 605 5.70 -24.79 -2.25
CA PRO A 605 6.53 -25.80 -2.88
C PRO A 605 7.96 -25.34 -3.13
N ALA A 606 8.88 -26.29 -3.29
CA ALA A 606 10.24 -26.00 -3.71
C ALA A 606 10.25 -25.23 -5.05
N ASN A 607 11.15 -24.26 -5.17
CA ASN A 607 11.30 -23.31 -6.29
C ASN A 607 10.14 -22.32 -6.50
N GLU A 608 9.02 -22.45 -5.78
CA GLU A 608 7.92 -21.49 -5.88
C GLU A 608 8.17 -20.29 -4.95
N ASN A 609 7.85 -19.09 -5.44
CA ASN A 609 8.03 -17.83 -4.70
C ASN A 609 6.76 -17.34 -4.01
N ARG A 610 5.64 -18.07 -4.16
CA ARG A 610 4.40 -17.78 -3.44
C ARG A 610 3.48 -18.99 -3.40
N VAL A 611 2.52 -18.94 -2.49
CA VAL A 611 1.36 -19.84 -2.48
C VAL A 611 0.10 -19.07 -2.09
N ARG A 612 -1.02 -19.37 -2.77
CA ARG A 612 -2.34 -19.00 -2.27
C ARG A 612 -2.81 -20.07 -1.30
N LEU A 613 -3.16 -19.69 -0.09
CA LEU A 613 -3.62 -20.59 0.96
C LEU A 613 -4.94 -20.07 1.53
N THR A 614 -5.56 -20.80 2.44
CA THR A 614 -6.80 -20.36 3.07
C THR A 614 -6.74 -20.37 4.58
N LEU A 615 -7.26 -19.33 5.23
CA LEU A 615 -7.53 -19.30 6.66
C LEU A 615 -8.99 -19.67 6.90
N THR A 616 -9.21 -20.65 7.78
CA THR A 616 -10.55 -21.05 8.24
C THR A 616 -10.71 -20.69 9.69
N LEU A 617 -11.77 -19.94 10.01
CA LEU A 617 -12.12 -19.60 11.39
C LEU A 617 -13.08 -20.63 12.00
N PRO A 618 -13.03 -20.82 13.32
CA PRO A 618 -14.06 -21.56 14.05
C PRO A 618 -15.39 -20.77 14.04
N PRO A 619 -16.48 -21.39 14.53
CA PRO A 619 -17.66 -20.65 14.94
C PRO A 619 -17.32 -19.70 16.09
N ILE A 620 -17.34 -18.40 15.80
CA ILE A 620 -17.15 -17.31 16.77
C ILE A 620 -18.52 -16.67 17.03
N GLN A 621 -18.87 -16.48 18.30
CA GLN A 621 -20.20 -16.03 18.74
C GLN A 621 -20.34 -14.50 18.72
N GLU A 622 -19.26 -13.76 18.97
CA GLU A 622 -19.24 -12.30 19.01
C GLU A 622 -18.40 -11.74 17.86
N GLN A 623 -18.75 -10.55 17.37
CA GLN A 623 -17.89 -9.84 16.42
C GLN A 623 -16.62 -9.46 17.16
N GLU A 624 -15.48 -9.87 16.61
CA GLU A 624 -14.18 -9.68 17.25
C GLU A 624 -13.15 -9.25 16.20
N LEU A 625 -12.25 -8.39 16.65
CA LEU A 625 -11.02 -8.04 15.96
C LEU A 625 -9.86 -8.68 16.72
N PHE A 626 -9.03 -9.44 16.01
CA PHE A 626 -7.84 -10.01 16.62
C PHE A 626 -6.69 -10.07 15.62
N ASN A 627 -5.48 -10.13 16.15
CA ASN A 627 -4.27 -10.28 15.35
C ASN A 627 -3.94 -11.78 15.20
N VAL A 628 -3.42 -12.16 14.04
CA VAL A 628 -2.93 -13.53 13.79
C VAL A 628 -1.47 -13.46 13.40
N SER A 629 -0.65 -14.37 13.93
CA SER A 629 0.73 -14.53 13.49
C SER A 629 0.91 -15.83 12.72
N LEU A 630 1.79 -15.81 11.72
CA LEU A 630 2.21 -17.00 10.98
C LEU A 630 3.73 -17.13 11.04
N GLU A 631 4.20 -18.35 10.90
CA GLU A 631 5.62 -18.65 10.71
C GLU A 631 5.81 -19.67 9.59
N GLY A 632 6.97 -19.59 8.94
CA GLY A 632 7.41 -20.57 7.96
C GLY A 632 8.63 -21.34 8.47
N ARG A 633 8.62 -22.65 8.23
CA ARG A 633 9.66 -23.59 8.61
C ARG A 633 10.20 -24.29 7.38
N ALA A 634 11.51 -24.34 7.24
CA ALA A 634 12.17 -25.11 6.20
C ALA A 634 13.45 -25.76 6.74
N VAL A 635 13.93 -26.78 6.03
CA VAL A 635 15.22 -27.40 6.33
C VAL A 635 16.29 -26.78 5.45
N ILE A 636 17.31 -26.20 6.07
CA ILE A 636 18.48 -25.59 5.44
C ILE A 636 19.71 -26.25 6.02
N ASP A 637 20.55 -26.85 5.16
CA ASP A 637 21.76 -27.58 5.56
C ASP A 637 21.53 -28.59 6.70
N GLY A 638 20.40 -29.31 6.62
CA GLY A 638 19.99 -30.32 7.60
C GLY A 638 19.45 -29.77 8.92
N ARG A 639 19.28 -28.44 9.05
CA ARG A 639 18.73 -27.78 10.25
C ARG A 639 17.38 -27.14 9.94
N GLU A 640 16.44 -27.23 10.88
CA GLU A 640 15.19 -26.49 10.77
C GLU A 640 15.44 -24.99 11.02
N VAL A 641 14.98 -24.16 10.10
CA VAL A 641 15.00 -22.70 10.18
C VAL A 641 13.56 -22.21 10.21
N CYS A 642 13.24 -21.39 11.21
CA CYS A 642 11.95 -20.74 11.36
C CYS A 642 12.06 -19.24 11.08
N ARG A 643 11.11 -18.70 10.32
CA ARG A 643 11.01 -17.28 9.97
C ARG A 643 9.59 -16.79 10.19
N PRO A 644 9.41 -15.60 10.80
CA PRO A 644 8.08 -15.01 10.90
C PRO A 644 7.56 -14.64 9.52
N VAL A 645 6.25 -14.75 9.32
CA VAL A 645 5.57 -14.20 8.14
C VAL A 645 5.19 -12.77 8.45
N VAL A 646 5.81 -11.81 7.74
CA VAL A 646 5.53 -10.39 7.94
C VAL A 646 4.25 -10.02 7.16
N PRO A 647 3.22 -9.45 7.80
CA PRO A 647 2.04 -8.94 7.09
C PRO A 647 2.44 -7.88 6.07
N ALA A 648 1.74 -7.79 4.95
CA ALA A 648 2.02 -6.81 3.90
C ALA A 648 0.80 -6.47 3.07
N GLU A 649 0.82 -5.29 2.46
CA GLU A 649 -0.05 -4.94 1.35
C GLU A 649 0.71 -5.11 0.03
N ASP A 650 0.04 -5.67 -0.97
CA ASP A 650 0.54 -5.73 -2.35
C ASP A 650 0.08 -4.48 -3.09
N MET A 651 0.92 -3.44 -3.04
CA MET A 651 0.59 -2.08 -3.49
C MET A 651 1.09 -1.84 -4.92
N MET A 652 0.26 -1.24 -5.76
CA MET A 652 0.63 -0.84 -7.11
C MET A 652 1.16 0.60 -7.14
N GLN A 653 2.36 0.76 -7.66
CA GLN A 653 2.90 2.00 -8.19
C GLN A 653 2.49 2.12 -9.67
N ALA A 654 2.26 3.35 -10.14
CA ALA A 654 2.00 3.71 -11.54
C ALA A 654 2.54 2.74 -12.59
N PHE A 655 1.76 2.41 -13.62
CA PHE A 655 2.13 1.45 -14.69
C PHE A 655 2.33 0.00 -14.23
N GLU A 656 1.54 -0.47 -13.27
CA GLU A 656 1.50 -1.88 -12.81
C GLU A 656 2.75 -2.40 -12.08
N TYR A 657 3.69 -1.54 -11.66
CA TYR A 657 4.78 -1.94 -10.76
C TYR A 657 4.20 -2.26 -9.38
N ARG A 658 4.53 -3.42 -8.80
CA ARG A 658 3.93 -3.87 -7.53
C ARG A 658 4.97 -4.08 -6.45
N HIS A 659 4.63 -3.68 -5.23
CA HIS A 659 5.49 -3.69 -4.06
C HIS A 659 4.82 -4.39 -2.89
N LEU A 660 5.55 -5.27 -2.20
CA LEU A 660 5.11 -5.87 -0.95
C LEU A 660 5.48 -4.95 0.21
N VAL A 661 4.58 -4.04 0.57
CA VAL A 661 4.78 -3.05 1.63
C VAL A 661 4.45 -3.67 2.99
N PRO A 662 5.42 -3.81 3.90
CA PRO A 662 5.17 -4.41 5.22
C PRO A 662 4.15 -3.64 6.06
N SER A 663 3.42 -4.40 6.87
CA SER A 663 2.43 -3.95 7.84
C SER A 663 2.78 -4.54 9.22
N GLN A 664 2.50 -3.79 10.28
CA GLN A 664 2.78 -4.16 11.66
C GLN A 664 1.91 -5.34 12.12
N GLU A 665 0.66 -5.41 11.63
CA GLU A 665 -0.33 -6.38 12.10
C GLU A 665 -1.04 -7.09 10.95
N LEU A 666 -1.15 -8.42 11.04
CA LEU A 666 -2.13 -9.19 10.27
C LEU A 666 -3.42 -9.23 11.09
N LYS A 667 -4.37 -8.37 10.73
CA LYS A 667 -5.60 -8.15 11.50
C LYS A 667 -6.80 -8.84 10.84
N ILE A 668 -7.55 -9.59 11.64
CA ILE A 668 -8.74 -10.31 11.23
C ILE A 668 -9.98 -9.62 11.81
N ALA A 669 -10.98 -9.35 10.96
CA ALA A 669 -12.31 -8.91 11.37
C ALA A 669 -13.34 -10.01 11.11
N VAL A 670 -14.09 -10.38 12.15
CA VAL A 670 -15.17 -11.37 12.07
C VAL A 670 -16.50 -10.67 11.82
N SER A 671 -17.16 -10.98 10.70
CA SER A 671 -18.47 -10.42 10.35
C SER A 671 -19.60 -11.45 10.40
N GLY A 672 -20.81 -11.00 10.79
CA GLY A 672 -22.03 -11.81 10.81
C GLY A 672 -22.11 -12.87 11.92
N ARG A 673 -23.29 -13.48 12.07
CA ARG A 673 -23.52 -14.57 13.04
C ARG A 673 -23.18 -15.93 12.44
N SER A 674 -22.69 -16.86 13.27
CA SER A 674 -22.43 -18.25 12.85
C SER A 674 -23.70 -18.88 12.27
N PRO A 675 -23.74 -19.26 10.98
CA PRO A 675 -24.78 -20.16 10.51
C PRO A 675 -24.59 -21.53 11.17
N SER A 676 -25.69 -22.25 11.43
CA SER A 676 -25.62 -23.61 11.96
C SER A 676 -24.88 -24.54 10.99
N ASN A 677 -23.80 -25.16 11.48
CA ASN A 677 -23.18 -26.40 11.01
C ASN A 677 -22.65 -26.49 9.55
N ALA A 678 -22.31 -25.41 8.87
CA ALA A 678 -21.80 -25.49 7.49
C ALA A 678 -20.26 -25.51 7.39
N VAL A 679 -19.60 -26.46 8.06
CA VAL A 679 -18.16 -26.72 7.84
C VAL A 679 -17.99 -27.45 6.51
N VAL A 680 -17.32 -26.82 5.56
CA VAL A 680 -16.86 -27.47 4.32
C VAL A 680 -15.61 -28.26 4.63
N ARG A 681 -15.58 -29.54 4.23
CA ARG A 681 -14.37 -30.37 4.33
C ARG A 681 -14.04 -30.97 2.97
N ILE A 682 -12.77 -30.94 2.62
CA ILE A 682 -12.25 -31.75 1.52
C ILE A 682 -12.27 -33.20 1.99
N LEU A 683 -12.84 -34.08 1.16
CA LEU A 683 -12.91 -35.52 1.37
C LEU A 683 -11.95 -36.19 0.39
N GLY A 684 -11.02 -36.99 0.93
CA GLY A 684 -10.01 -37.70 0.15
C GLY A 684 -8.59 -37.31 0.55
N GLU A 685 -7.62 -37.99 -0.05
CA GLU A 685 -6.20 -37.73 0.18
C GLU A 685 -5.80 -36.39 -0.46
N THR A 686 -5.02 -35.60 0.27
CA THR A 686 -4.36 -34.41 -0.24
C THR A 686 -2.84 -34.60 -0.11
N PRO A 687 -2.03 -34.20 -1.11
CA PRO A 687 -2.41 -33.49 -2.32
C PRO A 687 -3.17 -34.35 -3.34
N VAL A 688 -4.10 -33.73 -4.08
CA VAL A 688 -4.81 -34.35 -5.20
C VAL A 688 -3.82 -34.57 -6.35
N ARG A 689 -3.63 -35.83 -6.74
CA ARG A 689 -2.72 -36.20 -7.84
C ARG A 689 -3.46 -36.14 -9.18
N ILE A 690 -3.13 -35.17 -10.01
CA ILE A 690 -3.74 -34.95 -11.33
C ILE A 690 -2.78 -35.45 -12.41
N PRO A 691 -3.09 -36.52 -13.17
CA PRO A 691 -2.22 -36.95 -14.28
C PRO A 691 -2.11 -35.85 -15.33
N ALA A 692 -0.91 -35.65 -15.90
CA ALA A 692 -0.69 -34.68 -16.98
C ALA A 692 -1.53 -35.02 -18.22
N GLY A 693 -2.42 -34.11 -18.64
CA GLY A 693 -3.39 -34.37 -19.72
C GLY A 693 -4.60 -35.20 -19.27
N GLY A 694 -4.67 -35.59 -18.01
CA GLY A 694 -5.71 -36.43 -17.43
C GLY A 694 -6.63 -35.68 -16.47
N THR A 695 -7.38 -36.46 -15.68
CA THR A 695 -8.36 -35.94 -14.72
C THR A 695 -8.23 -36.58 -13.36
N ALA A 696 -8.57 -35.85 -12.29
CA ALA A 696 -8.68 -36.38 -10.94
C ALA A 696 -9.93 -35.87 -10.26
N ALA A 697 -10.58 -36.71 -9.45
CA ALA A 697 -11.76 -36.33 -8.69
C ALA A 697 -11.37 -35.90 -7.27
N VAL A 698 -11.94 -34.80 -6.79
CA VAL A 698 -11.88 -34.39 -5.39
C VAL A 698 -13.30 -34.24 -4.86
N ARG A 699 -13.59 -34.86 -3.72
CA ARG A 699 -14.90 -34.76 -3.07
C ARG A 699 -14.87 -33.68 -2.02
N VAL A 700 -15.96 -32.96 -1.88
CA VAL A 700 -16.13 -31.88 -0.91
C VAL A 700 -17.45 -32.08 -0.20
N ARG A 701 -17.41 -32.22 1.13
CA ARG A 701 -18.60 -32.25 1.96
C ARG A 701 -19.16 -30.84 2.12
N VAL A 702 -20.43 -30.68 1.80
CA VAL A 702 -21.17 -29.42 2.00
C VAL A 702 -22.39 -29.73 2.86
N ALA A 703 -22.55 -29.04 3.99
CA ALA A 703 -23.49 -29.44 5.04
C ALA A 703 -25.00 -29.29 4.72
N SER A 704 -25.38 -28.86 3.51
CA SER A 704 -26.80 -28.74 3.14
C SER A 704 -27.06 -29.21 1.72
N SER A 705 -27.72 -30.36 1.58
CA SER A 705 -28.11 -30.96 0.30
C SER A 705 -29.17 -30.15 -0.46
N LYS A 706 -29.96 -29.32 0.23
CA LYS A 706 -31.08 -28.55 -0.35
C LYS A 706 -30.67 -27.38 -1.25
N LEU A 707 -29.39 -27.00 -1.25
CA LEU A 707 -28.86 -25.87 -2.02
C LEU A 707 -27.91 -26.29 -3.15
N LEU A 708 -27.57 -27.58 -3.25
CA LEU A 708 -26.54 -28.08 -4.17
C LEU A 708 -26.82 -27.73 -5.64
N ASP A 709 -28.07 -27.85 -6.10
CA ASP A 709 -28.46 -27.57 -7.49
C ASP A 709 -28.35 -26.09 -7.89
N ARG A 710 -28.17 -25.19 -6.92
CA ARG A 710 -28.08 -23.73 -7.12
C ARG A 710 -26.70 -23.16 -6.88
N ILE A 711 -25.73 -24.01 -6.49
CA ILE A 711 -24.35 -23.61 -6.23
C ILE A 711 -23.50 -23.87 -7.47
N GLN A 712 -22.71 -22.86 -7.84
CA GLN A 712 -21.68 -22.96 -8.87
C GLN A 712 -20.31 -22.86 -8.19
N LEU A 713 -19.44 -23.82 -8.49
CA LEU A 713 -18.05 -23.85 -8.01
C LEU A 713 -17.11 -23.47 -9.14
N GLU A 714 -16.18 -22.57 -8.87
CA GLU A 714 -15.19 -22.10 -9.83
C GLU A 714 -13.81 -21.97 -9.17
N LEU A 715 -12.76 -22.25 -9.93
CA LEU A 715 -11.39 -21.98 -9.48
C LEU A 715 -11.15 -20.47 -9.50
N SER A 716 -10.62 -19.93 -8.40
CA SER A 716 -10.09 -18.58 -8.32
C SER A 716 -8.61 -18.63 -8.66
N GLU A 717 -8.20 -17.94 -9.73
CA GLU A 717 -6.81 -17.84 -10.21
C GLU A 717 -6.06 -19.19 -10.16
N PRO A 718 -6.56 -20.24 -10.85
CA PRO A 718 -5.82 -21.48 -10.94
C PRO A 718 -4.54 -21.28 -11.76
N PRO A 719 -3.51 -22.12 -11.55
CA PRO A 719 -2.40 -22.22 -12.48
C PRO A 719 -2.88 -22.51 -13.91
N ASP A 720 -2.21 -21.93 -14.90
CA ASP A 720 -2.55 -22.12 -16.30
C ASP A 720 -2.63 -23.61 -16.65
N GLY A 721 -3.69 -24.01 -17.34
CA GLY A 721 -3.91 -25.40 -17.74
C GLY A 721 -4.50 -26.31 -16.68
N ILE A 722 -4.84 -25.82 -15.47
CA ILE A 722 -5.67 -26.56 -14.50
C ILE A 722 -7.09 -25.98 -14.49
N ALA A 723 -8.09 -26.84 -14.64
CA ALA A 723 -9.50 -26.43 -14.67
C ALA A 723 -10.43 -27.41 -13.93
N ILE A 724 -11.62 -26.94 -13.56
CA ILE A 724 -12.72 -27.82 -13.17
C ILE A 724 -13.45 -28.24 -14.46
N LYS A 725 -13.31 -29.51 -14.83
CA LYS A 725 -14.00 -30.12 -15.97
C LYS A 725 -15.49 -30.30 -15.71
N LYS A 726 -15.83 -30.78 -14.52
CA LYS A 726 -17.21 -31.11 -14.14
C LYS A 726 -17.41 -31.02 -12.63
N VAL A 727 -18.58 -30.55 -12.21
CA VAL A 727 -19.07 -30.64 -10.83
C VAL A 727 -20.29 -31.54 -10.83
N SER A 728 -20.30 -32.57 -9.98
CA SER A 728 -21.42 -33.51 -9.85
C SER A 728 -21.85 -33.62 -8.39
N PRO A 729 -23.16 -33.64 -8.07
CA PRO A 729 -23.62 -33.92 -6.72
C PRO A 729 -23.31 -35.38 -6.32
N CYS A 730 -23.02 -35.61 -5.04
CA CYS A 730 -22.90 -36.94 -4.42
C CYS A 730 -23.63 -36.95 -3.07
N ASP A 731 -23.87 -38.14 -2.50
CA ASP A 731 -24.72 -38.34 -1.31
C ASP A 731 -24.39 -37.39 -0.13
N ASP A 732 -23.10 -37.11 0.07
CA ASP A 732 -22.56 -36.29 1.17
C ASP A 732 -22.03 -34.90 0.74
N GLY A 733 -22.24 -34.47 -0.52
CA GLY A 733 -21.69 -33.19 -1.00
C GLY A 733 -21.55 -33.06 -2.52
N MET A 734 -20.38 -32.58 -2.98
CA MET A 734 -20.05 -32.39 -4.39
C MET A 734 -18.73 -33.08 -4.75
N GLU A 735 -18.67 -33.67 -5.94
CA GLU A 735 -17.44 -34.16 -6.57
C GLU A 735 -17.01 -33.20 -7.67
N LEU A 736 -15.78 -32.71 -7.59
CA LEU A 736 -15.15 -31.86 -8.60
C LEU A 736 -14.18 -32.73 -9.40
N LEU A 737 -14.45 -32.88 -10.69
CA LEU A 737 -13.53 -33.50 -11.63
C LEU A 737 -12.59 -32.40 -12.16
N LEU A 738 -11.35 -32.42 -11.69
CA LEU A 738 -10.27 -31.55 -12.13
C LEU A 738 -9.64 -32.14 -13.38
N GLU A 739 -9.19 -31.27 -14.29
CA GLU A 739 -8.41 -31.67 -15.46
C GLU A 739 -7.13 -30.85 -15.58
N SER A 740 -6.10 -31.45 -16.19
CA SER A 740 -4.87 -30.76 -16.56
C SER A 740 -4.67 -30.79 -18.07
N ASN A 741 -4.15 -29.70 -18.63
CA ASN A 741 -3.76 -29.61 -20.03
C ASN A 741 -2.26 -29.92 -20.18
N ALA A 742 -1.93 -31.05 -20.82
CA ALA A 742 -0.55 -31.48 -21.03
C ALA A 742 0.32 -30.50 -21.85
N ALA A 743 -0.29 -29.60 -22.64
CA ALA A 743 0.45 -28.58 -23.38
C ALA A 743 0.88 -27.39 -22.49
N GLN A 744 0.21 -27.18 -21.37
CA GLN A 744 0.42 -26.03 -20.48
C GLN A 744 1.05 -26.42 -19.16
N VAL A 745 0.86 -27.67 -18.70
CA VAL A 745 1.31 -28.14 -17.40
C VAL A 745 2.23 -29.34 -17.52
N LYS A 746 3.37 -29.28 -16.83
CA LYS A 746 4.34 -30.37 -16.74
C LYS A 746 4.17 -31.15 -15.43
N PRO A 747 4.48 -32.47 -15.42
CA PRO A 747 4.62 -33.23 -14.18
C PRO A 747 5.58 -32.53 -13.20
N GLY A 748 5.22 -32.55 -11.92
CA GLY A 748 5.94 -31.88 -10.84
C GLY A 748 5.37 -30.53 -10.41
N LEU A 749 4.41 -29.95 -11.16
CA LEU A 749 3.69 -28.75 -10.72
C LEU A 749 2.95 -29.04 -9.41
N LYS A 750 3.20 -28.23 -8.38
CA LYS A 750 2.59 -28.34 -7.05
C LYS A 750 2.02 -26.99 -6.63
N GLY A 751 0.99 -27.02 -5.80
CA GLY A 751 0.42 -25.81 -5.22
C GLY A 751 -0.94 -26.08 -4.61
N ASN A 752 -1.77 -25.03 -4.55
CA ASN A 752 -3.12 -25.12 -4.04
C ASN A 752 -4.12 -24.62 -5.09
N LEU A 753 -5.28 -25.28 -5.14
CA LEU A 753 -6.44 -24.81 -5.87
C LEU A 753 -7.41 -24.13 -4.89
N ILE A 754 -7.76 -22.88 -5.19
CA ILE A 754 -8.75 -22.12 -4.43
C ILE A 754 -10.08 -22.22 -5.15
N VAL A 755 -11.08 -22.80 -4.50
CA VAL A 755 -12.43 -22.95 -5.06
C VAL A 755 -13.37 -21.96 -4.38
N THR A 756 -14.06 -21.16 -5.19
CA THR A 756 -15.11 -20.26 -4.72
C THR A 756 -16.49 -20.80 -5.11
N ALA A 757 -17.45 -20.64 -4.22
CA ALA A 757 -18.84 -21.02 -4.40
C ALA A 757 -19.70 -19.78 -4.58
N SER A 758 -20.57 -19.77 -5.59
CA SER A 758 -21.53 -18.70 -5.85
C SER A 758 -22.94 -19.23 -6.10
N ALA A 759 -23.97 -18.44 -5.79
CA ALA A 759 -25.36 -18.78 -6.08
C ALA A 759 -25.73 -18.41 -7.53
N ARG A 760 -26.42 -19.31 -8.24
CA ARG A 760 -27.08 -18.97 -9.51
C ARG A 760 -28.32 -18.11 -9.24
N GLY A 761 -28.34 -16.90 -9.81
CA GLY A 761 -29.50 -16.01 -9.71
C GLY A 761 -30.73 -16.58 -10.42
N ALA A 762 -31.87 -16.65 -9.72
CA ALA A 762 -33.17 -16.93 -10.32
C ALA A 762 -33.67 -15.68 -11.06
N GLY A 763 -33.25 -15.50 -12.32
CA GLY A 763 -33.76 -14.45 -13.19
C GLY A 763 -34.30 -15.04 -14.48
N THR A 764 -35.62 -15.16 -14.61
CA THR A 764 -36.28 -15.30 -15.91
C THR A 764 -36.04 -14.01 -16.69
N LEU A 765 -35.21 -14.08 -17.73
CA LEU A 765 -35.04 -12.97 -18.67
C LEU A 765 -36.34 -12.78 -19.46
N PRO A 766 -36.84 -11.55 -19.63
CA PRO A 766 -37.81 -11.25 -20.69
C PRO A 766 -37.20 -11.62 -22.04
N LYS A 767 -37.93 -12.36 -22.88
CA LYS A 767 -37.46 -12.78 -24.22
C LYS A 767 -37.01 -11.54 -25.02
N GLY A 768 -35.75 -11.52 -25.48
CA GLY A 768 -35.29 -10.59 -26.52
C GLY A 768 -34.12 -9.64 -26.21
N LYS A 769 -33.35 -9.81 -25.11
CA LYS A 769 -32.09 -9.06 -24.89
C LYS A 769 -30.86 -9.98 -24.88
N PRO A 770 -29.71 -9.53 -25.42
CA PRO A 770 -28.46 -10.30 -25.39
C PRO A 770 -28.03 -10.61 -23.94
N GLN A 771 -27.34 -11.74 -23.76
CA GLN A 771 -26.87 -12.25 -22.46
C GLN A 771 -25.94 -11.25 -21.75
N GLY A 772 -26.50 -10.29 -21.02
CA GLY A 772 -25.79 -9.57 -19.97
C GLY A 772 -25.63 -10.49 -18.76
N GLY A 773 -24.39 -10.63 -18.26
CA GLY A 773 -23.99 -11.61 -17.25
C GLY A 773 -24.97 -11.76 -16.09
N GLN A 774 -25.40 -12.99 -15.82
CA GLN A 774 -26.16 -13.32 -14.62
C GLN A 774 -25.41 -12.80 -13.38
N ARG A 775 -26.11 -12.03 -12.54
CA ARG A 775 -25.55 -11.47 -11.30
C ARG A 775 -25.29 -12.61 -10.31
N ARG A 776 -24.02 -13.00 -10.13
CA ARG A 776 -23.59 -14.08 -9.23
C ARG A 776 -23.35 -13.51 -7.82
N ALA A 777 -23.89 -14.15 -6.80
CA ALA A 777 -23.64 -13.77 -5.41
C ALA A 777 -22.62 -14.73 -4.78
N PRO A 778 -21.47 -14.26 -4.27
CA PRO A 778 -20.50 -15.14 -3.61
C PRO A 778 -21.09 -15.72 -2.32
N LEU A 779 -20.92 -17.02 -2.11
CA LEU A 779 -21.46 -17.77 -0.98
C LEU A 779 -20.38 -18.17 0.03
N ALA A 780 -19.28 -18.74 -0.46
CA ALA A 780 -18.20 -19.26 0.38
C ALA A 780 -16.93 -19.51 -0.45
N THR A 781 -15.80 -19.61 0.23
CA THR A 781 -14.57 -20.22 -0.30
C THR A 781 -14.38 -21.56 0.39
N LEU A 782 -13.92 -22.58 -0.33
CA LEU A 782 -13.56 -23.87 0.27
C LEU A 782 -12.16 -23.77 0.89
N PRO A 783 -11.79 -24.63 1.86
CA PRO A 783 -10.39 -24.84 2.21
C PRO A 783 -9.55 -25.09 0.96
N ALA A 784 -8.34 -24.54 0.91
CA ALA A 784 -7.40 -24.75 -0.18
C ALA A 784 -7.22 -26.25 -0.43
N ILE A 785 -7.24 -26.66 -1.71
CA ILE A 785 -7.06 -28.05 -2.13
C ILE A 785 -5.61 -28.19 -2.65
N PRO A 786 -4.68 -28.77 -1.87
CA PRO A 786 -3.34 -29.03 -2.37
C PRO A 786 -3.39 -30.00 -3.54
N PHE A 787 -2.57 -29.77 -4.56
CA PHE A 787 -2.48 -30.64 -5.74
C PHE A 787 -1.04 -30.88 -6.17
N GLU A 788 -0.84 -31.96 -6.91
CA GLU A 788 0.40 -32.28 -7.62
C GLU A 788 0.04 -32.83 -9.00
N VAL A 789 0.67 -32.30 -10.05
CA VAL A 789 0.58 -32.91 -11.38
C VAL A 789 1.59 -34.04 -11.48
N VAL A 790 1.08 -35.25 -11.70
CA VAL A 790 1.89 -36.47 -11.78
C VAL A 790 2.07 -36.89 -13.25
N GLY A 791 2.95 -37.86 -13.49
CA GLY A 791 3.06 -38.50 -14.80
C GLY A 791 1.71 -39.05 -15.28
N PRO A 792 1.53 -39.22 -16.60
CA PRO A 792 0.28 -39.66 -17.21
C PRO A 792 -0.22 -41.01 -16.70
#